data_AF-A0AAU4BP27-F1
#
_entry.id   AF-A0AAU4BP27-F1
#
_cell.length_a   1.000
_cell.length_b   1.000
_cell.length_c   1.000
_cell.angle_alpha   90.00
_cell.angle_beta   90.00
_cell.angle_gamma   90.00
#
_symmetry.space_group_name_H-M   'P 1'
#
loop_
_entity.id
_entity.type
_entity.pdbx_description
1 polymer ?
#
loop_
_entity_poly.entity_id
_entity_poly.type
_entity_poly.pdbx_seq_one_letter_code
_entity_poly.pdbx_strand_id
1 'polypeptide(L)'
;MSNGRKGPEGEERTGPGEADRPDTEVAPPVGGDGPTTATLTVHTEESAQDTEFAHGDDIFQNGDKGDGDAAPAEDETESPGADKNATDVQEPVTGTDDTVTDDTVTDETDADETDADETDADETDAGADETGADETAAAAGGLGGSANGDTKTMPAATSKQEGPPGRGPGPGRGPGPGRGGRPGRGPGPGRGGGPDRGGDGKGPRKPRSRRSRYLRRALFLLLGFIGFCIAAFAIAYLFTPVPSPQEQAIAQGPTFYYSDGKTQIAKTGVNRDAVKLDRIPKSTRDAVIAAENRSFYGDPGVSVSGTARAFWSTVSGQQLQGGSTITQQMVRNYYGGIGKEVSVTRKLKEVMVSLKVGREKSKDWILTQYLNTIYFGRDAYGVQAAAKAYYGKDVSELTAAEGAYLAAAIQQPSRFADPSGANRVHAEQRWRSVLDNMVRDGALNPAEAASMKFPAPRKQHITDVLKGQKGYMVNVAKKELTERRGYSEDEINRSGLKITTTFDRRLMDALKRSVNQSTPSGMNKKIRTGAVSIDPATGQVLAFYGGRGYLEEALSSSFGDWAQAGSGFKPIALAAALEDGKSLNSTYDGSSPQYFSGSSIENDSNESFGTVNLVTATQRSVNTAYVNLGRDIGNKKIVEMAEKMGIPASQMKPEQRTAATFPLGIVSLHPVQQAGVYATFASEGVHREPFVVKTVTDNEDHKRTFTEKGERALSEQNARDATYAMQQVVRGGTGTGAQLPDGRDVAGKTGTTDKGRAIWFNGFIPQMATSVAMFRSDGKPLNIPGYGAYGGQLPAQIWRTYMSDAVNIKGFEPESFGSPSSRPGGGWTGPPDGLNPSTEPPDTGGPSEPPPPTDEPDLPTPPTDLPTILPPDPGGGGGDDGGGGDDGGGDGGGGGGGGGRPGTSG
;
A
#
# COMPACT_ATOMS: atom_id res chain seq x y z
N MET A 1 22.83 56.00 10.91
CA MET A 1 24.13 56.49 10.38
C MET A 1 24.80 55.34 9.65
N SER A 2 25.60 55.46 8.57
CA SER A 2 25.69 56.49 7.51
C SER A 2 26.79 56.07 6.51
N ASN A 3 26.43 55.72 5.27
CA ASN A 3 27.32 55.65 4.07
C ASN A 3 28.47 54.60 4.09
N GLY A 4 29.06 54.22 2.94
CA GLY A 4 28.84 54.70 1.57
C GLY A 4 29.45 53.84 0.45
N ARG A 5 29.26 54.31 -0.80
CA ARG A 5 29.60 53.65 -2.09
C ARG A 5 31.10 53.72 -2.46
N LYS A 6 31.55 52.81 -3.35
CA LYS A 6 32.38 53.15 -4.53
C LYS A 6 32.47 52.04 -5.61
N GLY A 7 32.66 52.47 -6.85
CA GLY A 7 33.14 51.79 -8.08
C GLY A 7 33.74 52.90 -8.98
N PRO A 8 33.78 52.84 -10.33
CA PRO A 8 33.66 51.72 -11.29
C PRO A 8 34.77 51.77 -12.42
N GLU A 9 34.62 50.96 -13.50
CA GLU A 9 35.24 51.03 -14.87
C GLU A 9 34.63 49.87 -15.74
N GLY A 10 34.66 49.73 -17.08
CA GLY A 10 35.15 50.52 -18.24
C GLY A 10 35.97 49.64 -19.24
N GLU A 11 35.82 49.57 -20.58
CA GLU A 11 34.86 50.03 -21.63
C GLU A 11 34.93 49.00 -22.83
N GLU A 12 33.83 48.53 -23.45
CA GLU A 12 33.14 48.94 -24.72
C GLU A 12 33.78 48.54 -26.10
N ARG A 13 32.92 48.23 -27.12
CA ARG A 13 33.13 48.14 -28.61
C ARG A 13 33.70 46.83 -29.22
N THR A 14 33.39 46.36 -30.45
CA THR A 14 32.33 46.58 -31.50
C THR A 14 32.32 45.38 -32.50
N GLY A 15 31.22 45.09 -33.21
CA GLY A 15 31.13 44.07 -34.32
C GLY A 15 31.38 44.65 -35.73
N PRO A 16 30.83 44.11 -36.86
CA PRO A 16 30.03 42.88 -37.11
C PRO A 16 30.49 42.03 -38.35
N GLY A 17 29.68 41.09 -38.88
CA GLY A 17 29.91 40.37 -40.16
C GLY A 17 28.78 39.38 -40.57
N GLU A 18 28.59 39.09 -41.87
CA GLU A 18 27.36 38.46 -42.45
C GLU A 18 27.65 37.57 -43.71
N ALA A 19 26.73 36.64 -44.04
CA ALA A 19 26.67 35.73 -45.22
C ALA A 19 27.77 34.63 -45.30
N ASP A 20 27.62 33.47 -45.98
CA ASP A 20 26.85 33.17 -47.21
C ASP A 20 26.46 31.66 -47.38
N ARG A 21 25.80 31.26 -48.49
CA ARG A 21 25.58 29.86 -48.97
C ARG A 21 25.96 29.73 -50.47
N PRO A 22 26.30 28.54 -51.04
CA PRO A 22 25.26 27.71 -51.72
C PRO A 22 25.52 26.18 -51.89
N ASP A 23 24.42 25.41 -51.86
CA ASP A 23 23.88 24.37 -52.79
C ASP A 23 24.66 23.18 -53.42
N THR A 24 23.84 22.17 -53.80
CA THR A 24 24.05 20.97 -54.66
C THR A 24 24.89 19.79 -54.15
N GLU A 25 24.70 18.52 -54.57
CA GLU A 25 23.56 17.67 -55.01
C GLU A 25 24.09 16.20 -55.17
N VAL A 26 23.25 15.24 -55.59
CA VAL A 26 23.55 13.90 -56.19
C VAL A 26 23.35 12.65 -55.30
N ALA A 27 22.67 11.66 -55.89
CA ALA A 27 22.46 10.24 -55.49
C ALA A 27 22.36 9.38 -56.79
N PRO A 28 22.08 8.06 -56.80
CA PRO A 28 22.10 7.02 -55.76
C PRO A 28 23.15 5.92 -56.10
N PRO A 29 22.97 4.63 -55.72
CA PRO A 29 22.42 3.66 -56.68
C PRO A 29 21.49 2.57 -56.07
N VAL A 30 21.13 1.54 -56.86
CA VAL A 30 20.03 0.58 -56.63
C VAL A 30 20.47 -0.88 -56.80
N GLY A 31 19.82 -1.81 -56.07
CA GLY A 31 19.84 -3.28 -56.30
C GLY A 31 20.79 -4.07 -55.37
N GLY A 32 20.53 -5.32 -54.99
CA GLY A 32 19.32 -6.15 -55.16
C GLY A 32 19.62 -7.56 -55.68
N ASP A 33 19.47 -8.59 -54.84
CA ASP A 33 19.29 -9.99 -55.28
C ASP A 33 18.89 -10.94 -54.11
N GLY A 34 18.27 -12.08 -54.46
CA GLY A 34 18.07 -13.24 -53.57
C GLY A 34 19.10 -14.35 -53.84
N PRO A 35 18.83 -15.66 -53.59
CA PRO A 35 17.55 -16.27 -53.18
C PRO A 35 17.67 -17.46 -52.18
N THR A 36 16.62 -18.29 -52.12
CA THR A 36 16.58 -19.72 -51.73
C THR A 36 16.27 -20.12 -50.27
N THR A 37 15.01 -20.52 -50.10
CA THR A 37 14.45 -21.51 -49.15
C THR A 37 15.24 -22.82 -49.00
N ALA A 38 15.15 -23.43 -47.81
CA ALA A 38 15.02 -24.88 -47.65
C ALA A 38 14.19 -25.22 -46.39
N THR A 39 13.20 -26.11 -46.53
CA THR A 39 12.23 -26.47 -45.48
C THR A 39 12.51 -27.88 -44.96
N LEU A 40 12.15 -28.20 -43.71
CA LEU A 40 11.55 -29.51 -43.43
C LEU A 40 10.59 -29.49 -42.22
N THR A 41 9.45 -30.15 -42.42
CA THR A 41 8.35 -30.43 -41.46
C THR A 41 8.62 -31.73 -40.67
N VAL A 42 7.63 -32.23 -39.89
CA VAL A 42 7.45 -33.57 -39.22
C VAL A 42 7.23 -33.42 -37.71
N HIS A 43 6.19 -33.98 -37.06
CA HIS A 43 4.88 -34.53 -37.48
C HIS A 43 3.88 -34.39 -36.31
N THR A 44 2.58 -34.48 -36.57
CA THR A 44 1.53 -34.73 -35.56
C THR A 44 0.54 -35.78 -36.08
N GLU A 45 0.40 -36.88 -35.35
CA GLU A 45 -0.63 -37.94 -35.38
C GLU A 45 -0.35 -38.74 -34.09
N GLU A 46 -1.23 -38.89 -33.10
CA GLU A 46 -2.60 -39.42 -33.04
C GLU A 46 -2.64 -40.92 -32.66
N SER A 47 -3.27 -41.21 -31.51
CA SER A 47 -4.00 -42.46 -31.28
C SER A 47 -5.06 -42.25 -30.19
N ALA A 48 -6.33 -42.42 -30.54
CA ALA A 48 -7.47 -42.35 -29.61
C ALA A 48 -7.77 -43.71 -28.97
N GLN A 49 -8.54 -43.70 -27.87
CA GLN A 49 -9.49 -44.79 -27.56
C GLN A 49 -10.59 -44.29 -26.62
N ASP A 50 -11.77 -44.88 -26.77
CA ASP A 50 -13.05 -44.25 -26.43
C ASP A 50 -13.60 -44.67 -25.05
N THR A 51 -14.60 -43.92 -24.57
CA THR A 51 -15.88 -44.53 -24.15
C THR A 51 -17.01 -43.49 -24.10
N GLU A 52 -18.13 -43.79 -24.75
CA GLU A 52 -19.37 -43.02 -24.70
C GLU A 52 -20.18 -43.34 -23.42
N PHE A 53 -21.13 -42.48 -23.03
CA PHE A 53 -22.57 -42.68 -23.31
C PHE A 53 -23.42 -41.45 -22.93
N ALA A 54 -24.69 -41.44 -23.34
CA ALA A 54 -25.50 -40.22 -23.55
C ALA A 54 -26.70 -40.03 -22.57
N HIS A 55 -27.62 -39.12 -22.94
CA HIS A 55 -28.78 -38.61 -22.19
C HIS A 55 -29.77 -39.65 -21.64
N GLY A 56 -30.61 -39.23 -20.67
CA GLY A 56 -31.79 -39.99 -20.20
C GLY A 56 -32.57 -39.37 -19.03
N ASP A 57 -33.45 -38.41 -19.35
CA ASP A 57 -34.79 -38.11 -18.80
C ASP A 57 -35.19 -38.46 -17.33
N ASP A 58 -35.41 -37.39 -16.54
CA ASP A 58 -36.73 -36.88 -16.06
C ASP A 58 -37.68 -37.66 -15.08
N ILE A 59 -38.45 -36.87 -14.29
CA ILE A 59 -39.67 -37.12 -13.46
C ILE A 59 -39.77 -38.29 -12.45
N PHE A 60 -39.91 -38.00 -11.13
CA PHE A 60 -41.20 -38.01 -10.37
C PHE A 60 -41.07 -37.69 -8.85
N GLN A 61 -42.21 -37.65 -8.15
CA GLN A 61 -42.45 -37.05 -6.81
C GLN A 61 -42.79 -38.08 -5.70
N ASN A 62 -43.04 -37.53 -4.50
CA ASN A 62 -43.73 -38.10 -3.32
C ASN A 62 -42.85 -38.87 -2.32
N GLY A 63 -43.10 -38.80 -1.00
CA GLY A 63 -44.07 -37.95 -0.27
C GLY A 63 -44.61 -38.62 1.00
N ASP A 64 -45.25 -37.82 1.88
CA ASP A 64 -45.95 -38.24 3.12
C ASP A 64 -45.09 -38.90 4.22
N LYS A 65 -45.46 -38.93 5.51
CA LYS A 65 -46.30 -38.08 6.40
C LYS A 65 -46.05 -38.54 7.86
N GLY A 66 -46.50 -37.80 8.87
CA GLY A 66 -46.57 -38.32 10.25
C GLY A 66 -46.64 -37.26 11.35
N ASP A 67 -47.85 -36.98 11.84
CA ASP A 67 -48.16 -35.95 12.83
C ASP A 67 -48.11 -36.46 14.29
N GLY A 68 -48.17 -35.56 15.29
CA GLY A 68 -48.27 -35.93 16.71
C GLY A 68 -48.31 -34.74 17.69
N ASP A 69 -49.52 -34.34 18.10
CA ASP A 69 -49.77 -33.27 19.09
C ASP A 69 -49.44 -33.64 20.55
N ALA A 70 -49.13 -32.64 21.40
CA ALA A 70 -49.87 -32.32 22.64
C ALA A 70 -49.26 -31.15 23.46
N ALA A 71 -50.12 -30.40 24.16
CA ALA A 71 -49.84 -29.37 25.19
C ALA A 71 -50.70 -29.71 26.46
N PRO A 72 -50.93 -28.87 27.52
CA PRO A 72 -50.58 -27.46 27.79
C PRO A 72 -50.21 -27.09 29.28
N ALA A 73 -50.26 -25.78 29.62
CA ALA A 73 -50.56 -25.15 30.94
C ALA A 73 -49.46 -25.12 32.07
N GLU A 74 -49.38 -24.14 33.02
CA GLU A 74 -49.83 -22.72 33.14
C GLU A 74 -49.19 -22.00 34.39
N ASP A 75 -49.30 -20.65 34.45
CA ASP A 75 -49.50 -19.74 35.64
C ASP A 75 -48.39 -19.00 36.49
N GLU A 76 -48.83 -17.85 37.07
CA GLU A 76 -48.39 -16.93 38.18
C GLU A 76 -46.99 -16.22 38.21
N THR A 77 -46.84 -14.87 38.16
CA THR A 77 -46.83 -13.75 39.19
C THR A 77 -45.62 -13.71 40.20
N GLU A 78 -45.12 -12.62 40.81
CA GLU A 78 -45.57 -11.23 41.16
C GLU A 78 -44.46 -10.12 41.03
N SER A 79 -44.72 -8.87 41.48
CA SER A 79 -43.75 -7.74 41.67
C SER A 79 -44.21 -6.76 42.79
N PRO A 80 -43.29 -6.10 43.54
CA PRO A 80 -43.10 -4.62 43.47
C PRO A 80 -41.61 -4.19 43.75
N GLY A 81 -41.16 -2.96 44.05
CA GLY A 81 -41.73 -1.59 44.27
C GLY A 81 -40.64 -0.57 44.70
N ALA A 82 -40.95 0.74 44.86
CA ALA A 82 -39.96 1.81 45.21
C ALA A 82 -40.58 3.08 45.87
N ASP A 83 -39.77 3.95 46.52
CA ASP A 83 -40.08 5.33 47.02
C ASP A 83 -38.84 5.98 47.74
N LYS A 84 -38.66 7.30 48.04
CA LYS A 84 -39.26 8.61 47.63
C LYS A 84 -38.39 9.82 48.14
N ASN A 85 -38.71 11.06 47.68
CA ASN A 85 -38.46 12.41 48.28
C ASN A 85 -37.04 13.04 48.38
N ALA A 86 -36.84 14.38 48.53
CA ALA A 86 -37.54 15.62 48.08
C ALA A 86 -36.84 16.93 48.60
N THR A 87 -37.11 18.10 47.95
CA THR A 87 -37.04 19.53 48.46
C THR A 87 -35.68 20.17 48.88
N ASP A 88 -35.41 21.51 48.84
CA ASP A 88 -35.98 22.74 48.18
C ASP A 88 -35.12 24.03 48.52
N VAL A 89 -35.40 25.21 47.90
CA VAL A 89 -35.22 26.63 48.37
C VAL A 89 -33.96 27.51 48.00
N GLN A 90 -34.23 28.56 47.17
CA GLN A 90 -33.70 29.97 47.08
C GLN A 90 -32.32 30.44 46.50
N GLU A 91 -32.39 31.60 45.80
CA GLU A 91 -31.32 32.58 45.45
C GLU A 91 -31.26 33.78 46.44
N PRO A 92 -30.33 34.76 46.31
CA PRO A 92 -30.67 36.03 45.60
C PRO A 92 -29.50 36.70 44.80
N VAL A 93 -29.70 37.97 44.37
CA VAL A 93 -29.05 38.63 43.19
C VAL A 93 -28.35 39.98 43.54
N THR A 94 -27.57 40.54 42.58
CA THR A 94 -26.98 41.92 42.46
C THR A 94 -25.64 42.20 43.18
N GLY A 95 -24.74 43.09 42.70
CA GLY A 95 -24.63 43.82 41.40
C GLY A 95 -23.67 45.04 41.46
N THR A 96 -23.19 45.55 40.29
CA THR A 96 -22.46 46.85 40.06
C THR A 96 -21.06 47.03 40.75
N ASP A 97 -20.10 47.88 40.34
CA ASP A 97 -20.02 48.89 39.25
C ASP A 97 -18.58 49.26 38.78
N ASP A 98 -18.50 49.95 37.62
CA ASP A 98 -17.62 51.04 37.14
C ASP A 98 -16.05 51.09 37.04
N THR A 99 -15.60 51.70 35.91
CA THR A 99 -14.38 52.51 35.62
C THR A 99 -12.91 51.98 35.49
N VAL A 100 -12.44 51.90 34.23
CA VAL A 100 -11.31 52.62 33.57
C VAL A 100 -10.03 53.03 34.36
N THR A 101 -8.85 52.52 33.97
CA THR A 101 -7.66 53.30 33.51
C THR A 101 -6.57 52.40 32.86
N ASP A 102 -5.47 52.98 32.36
CA ASP A 102 -4.54 52.40 31.36
C ASP A 102 -3.07 52.22 31.87
N ASP A 103 -2.28 51.50 31.07
CA ASP A 103 -0.81 51.56 30.89
C ASP A 103 0.17 50.70 31.76
N THR A 104 1.27 50.28 31.10
CA THR A 104 2.57 49.75 31.60
C THR A 104 2.81 48.27 32.01
N VAL A 105 3.12 47.43 31.01
CA VAL A 105 4.42 46.71 30.77
C VAL A 105 4.99 45.64 31.77
N THR A 106 5.40 44.50 31.19
CA THR A 106 6.32 43.39 31.64
C THR A 106 5.89 42.28 32.62
N ASP A 107 5.56 41.12 32.03
CA ASP A 107 6.28 39.82 32.08
C ASP A 107 5.97 38.72 33.15
N GLU A 108 6.19 37.47 32.68
CA GLU A 108 6.21 36.13 33.32
C GLU A 108 4.94 35.46 33.93
N THR A 109 4.98 34.11 33.84
CA THR A 109 4.22 33.04 34.55
C THR A 109 2.83 32.53 34.08
N ASP A 110 2.87 31.24 33.73
CA ASP A 110 1.88 30.13 33.78
C ASP A 110 0.55 30.29 34.56
N ALA A 111 -0.53 29.69 34.02
CA ALA A 111 -1.41 28.73 34.74
C ALA A 111 -2.46 28.06 33.81
N ASP A 112 -3.17 27.05 34.34
CA ASP A 112 -4.23 26.24 33.72
C ASP A 112 -5.55 26.99 33.41
N GLU A 113 -6.23 26.55 32.34
CA GLU A 113 -7.68 26.23 32.35
C GLU A 113 -7.83 24.89 31.58
N THR A 114 -7.92 23.75 32.26
CA THR A 114 -9.12 23.09 32.85
C THR A 114 -10.10 22.49 31.83
N ASP A 115 -10.47 21.23 32.06
CA ASP A 115 -11.30 20.42 31.17
C ASP A 115 -12.75 20.92 31.03
N ALA A 116 -13.27 20.85 29.80
CA ALA A 116 -14.70 20.90 29.51
C ALA A 116 -15.22 19.47 29.31
N ASP A 117 -15.94 18.95 30.30
CA ASP A 117 -16.55 17.62 30.30
C ASP A 117 -17.89 17.66 29.53
N GLU A 118 -17.91 17.15 28.30
CA GLU A 118 -19.16 16.92 27.54
C GLU A 118 -19.59 15.46 27.71
N THR A 119 -20.72 15.26 28.40
CA THR A 119 -21.23 13.95 28.82
C THR A 119 -21.74 13.11 27.64
N ASP A 120 -21.15 11.94 27.41
CA ASP A 120 -21.73 10.90 26.55
C ASP A 120 -23.10 10.45 27.12
N ALA A 121 -24.14 10.43 26.27
CA ALA A 121 -25.45 9.90 26.61
C ALA A 121 -25.52 8.40 26.27
N ASP A 122 -25.78 7.56 27.27
CA ASP A 122 -25.78 6.10 27.16
C ASP A 122 -27.15 5.57 26.69
N GLU A 123 -27.27 5.21 25.40
CA GLU A 123 -28.41 4.43 24.90
C GLU A 123 -28.11 2.93 24.94
N THR A 124 -28.64 2.27 25.98
CA THR A 124 -28.57 0.82 26.14
C THR A 124 -29.56 0.10 25.22
N ASP A 125 -29.07 -0.82 24.38
CA ASP A 125 -29.89 -1.90 23.81
C ASP A 125 -29.20 -3.26 24.04
N ALA A 126 -29.99 -4.29 24.34
CA ALA A 126 -29.55 -5.57 24.87
C ALA A 126 -30.17 -6.74 24.10
N GLY A 127 -29.66 -7.01 22.90
CA GLY A 127 -29.95 -8.23 22.14
C GLY A 127 -29.08 -9.42 22.61
N ALA A 128 -29.72 -10.53 22.98
CA ALA A 128 -29.08 -11.70 23.56
C ALA A 128 -28.39 -12.65 22.54
N ASP A 129 -27.62 -13.60 23.06
CA ASP A 129 -27.10 -14.76 22.32
C ASP A 129 -28.21 -15.57 21.64
N GLU A 130 -27.91 -16.16 20.47
CA GLU A 130 -28.37 -17.53 20.21
C GLU A 130 -27.35 -18.33 19.40
N THR A 131 -27.25 -19.63 19.68
CA THR A 131 -26.17 -20.50 19.20
C THR A 131 -26.53 -21.28 17.94
N GLY A 132 -25.79 -21.07 16.85
CA GLY A 132 -25.87 -21.91 15.65
C GLY A 132 -24.57 -22.68 15.41
N ALA A 133 -24.57 -23.98 15.70
CA ALA A 133 -23.55 -24.92 15.25
C ALA A 133 -24.10 -25.74 14.06
N ASP A 134 -23.26 -26.04 13.08
CA ASP A 134 -23.49 -27.17 12.19
C ASP A 134 -22.14 -27.75 11.69
N GLU A 135 -22.19 -28.98 11.18
CA GLU A 135 -21.06 -29.90 11.11
C GLU A 135 -20.29 -29.93 9.78
N THR A 136 -19.31 -30.82 9.72
CA THR A 136 -18.39 -31.03 8.62
C THR A 136 -18.98 -31.84 7.46
N ALA A 137 -18.60 -31.49 6.24
CA ALA A 137 -18.52 -32.42 5.12
C ALA A 137 -17.20 -32.24 4.37
N ALA A 138 -16.38 -33.29 4.31
CA ALA A 138 -15.11 -33.29 3.58
C ALA A 138 -15.15 -34.31 2.44
N ALA A 139 -14.64 -33.92 1.27
CA ALA A 139 -14.34 -34.83 0.16
C ALA A 139 -12.90 -34.59 -0.30
N ALA A 140 -12.14 -35.67 -0.47
CA ALA A 140 -10.69 -35.61 -0.73
C ALA A 140 -10.34 -36.08 -2.15
N GLY A 141 -9.29 -35.47 -2.72
CA GLY A 141 -8.67 -35.91 -3.97
C GLY A 141 -7.22 -35.45 -4.04
N GLY A 142 -6.28 -36.41 -4.11
CA GLY A 142 -4.89 -36.13 -4.49
C GLY A 142 -4.73 -36.10 -6.02
N LEU A 143 -3.52 -35.97 -6.59
CA LEU A 143 -2.17 -36.12 -6.05
C LEU A 143 -1.15 -35.28 -6.86
N GLY A 144 0.02 -35.01 -6.27
CA GLY A 144 1.30 -35.14 -6.99
C GLY A 144 2.12 -33.88 -7.32
N GLY A 145 3.44 -34.08 -7.46
CA GLY A 145 4.27 -33.33 -8.43
C GLY A 145 5.04 -32.10 -7.94
N SER A 146 6.07 -32.27 -7.11
CA SER A 146 7.04 -31.18 -6.83
C SER A 146 8.00 -30.92 -8.00
N ALA A 147 8.15 -29.65 -8.42
CA ALA A 147 9.28 -29.19 -9.23
C ALA A 147 9.59 -27.69 -8.94
N ASN A 148 10.83 -27.39 -8.52
CA ASN A 148 11.35 -26.01 -8.43
C ASN A 148 12.06 -25.63 -9.75
N GLY A 149 12.04 -24.35 -10.13
CA GLY A 149 12.67 -23.85 -11.36
C GLY A 149 13.10 -22.37 -11.32
N ASP A 150 14.35 -22.15 -10.89
CA ASP A 150 15.29 -21.11 -11.37
C ASP A 150 14.84 -19.64 -11.58
N THR A 151 14.89 -18.82 -10.53
CA THR A 151 15.13 -17.37 -10.67
C THR A 151 16.60 -17.09 -11.00
N LYS A 152 16.92 -17.00 -12.29
CA LYS A 152 18.28 -16.87 -12.82
C LYS A 152 18.79 -15.42 -12.87
N THR A 153 19.36 -14.90 -11.78
CA THR A 153 20.08 -13.61 -11.79
C THR A 153 21.45 -13.73 -12.49
N MET A 154 21.73 -12.82 -13.44
CA MET A 154 23.05 -12.59 -14.03
C MET A 154 23.36 -11.07 -14.05
N PRO A 155 24.64 -10.65 -14.08
CA PRO A 155 25.05 -9.35 -13.54
C PRO A 155 25.16 -8.22 -14.58
N ALA A 156 25.18 -6.98 -14.07
CA ALA A 156 25.66 -5.82 -14.81
C ALA A 156 27.17 -5.93 -15.11
N ALA A 157 27.60 -5.36 -16.24
CA ALA A 157 28.98 -5.43 -16.72
C ALA A 157 29.65 -4.05 -16.73
N THR A 158 30.97 -4.03 -16.49
CA THR A 158 31.87 -2.93 -16.84
C THR A 158 33.05 -3.49 -17.64
N SER A 159 33.45 -2.79 -18.71
CA SER A 159 34.20 -3.34 -19.85
C SER A 159 35.70 -3.04 -19.85
N LYS A 160 36.44 -3.77 -20.72
CA LYS A 160 37.83 -3.61 -21.25
C LYS A 160 38.76 -4.79 -20.88
N GLN A 161 39.60 -5.33 -21.79
CA GLN A 161 39.75 -5.17 -23.25
C GLN A 161 40.56 -6.37 -23.83
N GLU A 162 40.75 -6.41 -25.16
CA GLU A 162 41.61 -7.33 -25.97
C GLU A 162 41.00 -8.66 -26.46
N GLY A 163 41.64 -9.26 -27.48
CA GLY A 163 40.94 -10.02 -28.54
C GLY A 163 41.50 -11.41 -28.94
N PRO A 164 41.01 -11.98 -30.08
CA PRO A 164 41.12 -13.42 -30.43
C PRO A 164 42.03 -13.66 -31.68
N PRO A 165 42.03 -14.81 -32.40
CA PRO A 165 41.42 -16.13 -32.14
C PRO A 165 42.40 -17.34 -32.26
N GLY A 166 41.91 -18.57 -32.02
CA GLY A 166 42.60 -19.84 -32.32
C GLY A 166 41.64 -20.90 -32.89
N ARG A 167 42.12 -21.75 -33.82
CA ARG A 167 41.32 -22.79 -34.52
C ARG A 167 41.25 -24.12 -33.75
N GLY A 168 40.18 -24.90 -33.95
CA GLY A 168 40.10 -26.34 -33.65
C GLY A 168 40.58 -27.23 -34.82
N PRO A 169 40.18 -28.52 -34.95
CA PRO A 169 39.26 -29.33 -34.11
C PRO A 169 39.91 -30.66 -33.58
N GLY A 170 39.12 -31.58 -33.01
CA GLY A 170 39.52 -32.95 -32.59
C GLY A 170 39.21 -34.04 -33.66
N PRO A 171 38.97 -35.33 -33.32
CA PRO A 171 38.97 -36.02 -32.01
C PRO A 171 39.76 -37.37 -31.98
N GLY A 172 39.69 -38.17 -30.89
CA GLY A 172 40.19 -39.57 -30.86
C GLY A 172 40.01 -40.31 -29.52
N ARG A 173 39.74 -41.63 -29.54
CA ARG A 173 39.49 -42.51 -28.36
C ARG A 173 40.65 -43.47 -28.06
N GLY A 174 40.74 -43.94 -26.80
CA GLY A 174 41.53 -45.11 -26.37
C GLY A 174 41.02 -45.69 -25.03
N PRO A 175 40.78 -47.01 -24.87
CA PRO A 175 40.08 -47.57 -23.69
C PRO A 175 40.94 -48.43 -22.74
N GLY A 176 40.40 -48.76 -21.56
CA GLY A 176 40.76 -49.97 -20.77
C GLY A 176 39.99 -51.22 -21.25
N PRO A 177 40.13 -52.44 -20.66
CA PRO A 177 40.27 -52.76 -19.22
C PRO A 177 41.45 -53.75 -18.94
N GLY A 178 41.65 -54.38 -17.76
CA GLY A 178 41.09 -54.21 -16.39
C GLY A 178 41.03 -55.53 -15.58
N ARG A 179 40.87 -55.44 -14.25
CA ARG A 179 40.79 -56.53 -13.22
C ARG A 179 42.08 -57.37 -13.02
N GLY A 180 42.41 -57.87 -11.83
CA GLY A 180 41.83 -57.67 -10.49
C GLY A 180 42.54 -58.52 -9.40
N GLY A 181 42.34 -58.22 -8.11
CA GLY A 181 42.91 -59.02 -7.00
C GLY A 181 42.86 -58.35 -5.61
N ARG A 182 42.51 -59.13 -4.58
CA ARG A 182 42.34 -58.81 -3.13
C ARG A 182 42.32 -60.16 -2.36
N PRO A 183 42.38 -60.22 -1.01
CA PRO A 183 42.95 -59.32 0.02
C PRO A 183 43.79 -60.09 1.11
N GLY A 184 44.13 -59.44 2.24
CA GLY A 184 44.68 -60.07 3.47
C GLY A 184 46.04 -59.47 3.88
N ARG A 185 46.31 -58.91 5.08
CA ARG A 185 46.00 -59.21 6.51
C ARG A 185 47.02 -60.17 7.16
N GLY A 186 47.98 -59.61 7.92
CA GLY A 186 48.91 -60.37 8.79
C GLY A 186 50.03 -59.49 9.40
N PRO A 187 50.40 -59.63 10.70
CA PRO A 187 51.44 -58.83 11.36
C PRO A 187 52.66 -59.65 11.84
N GLY A 188 53.77 -58.98 12.22
CA GLY A 188 54.86 -59.58 13.00
C GLY A 188 56.24 -58.91 12.85
N PRO A 189 56.98 -58.61 13.94
CA PRO A 189 58.35 -58.06 13.88
C PRO A 189 59.45 -59.01 14.39
N GLY A 190 60.65 -58.87 13.83
CA GLY A 190 61.92 -59.46 14.31
C GLY A 190 63.04 -59.13 13.30
N ARG A 191 64.29 -58.75 13.58
CA ARG A 191 65.22 -58.71 14.75
C ARG A 191 66.41 -59.64 14.50
N GLY A 192 67.61 -59.05 14.41
CA GLY A 192 68.88 -59.73 14.11
C GLY A 192 69.19 -59.74 12.60
N GLY A 193 70.45 -59.64 12.17
CA GLY A 193 71.68 -59.36 12.92
C GLY A 193 72.93 -59.83 12.15
N GLY A 194 74.06 -59.10 12.29
CA GLY A 194 75.35 -59.44 11.66
C GLY A 194 75.87 -58.39 10.67
N PRO A 195 77.19 -58.16 10.58
CA PRO A 195 77.80 -57.16 9.68
C PRO A 195 78.57 -57.78 8.51
N ASP A 196 78.74 -57.05 7.40
CA ASP A 196 80.08 -56.80 6.83
C ASP A 196 80.11 -55.65 5.78
N ARG A 197 81.34 -55.19 5.48
CA ARG A 197 81.85 -54.49 4.27
C ARG A 197 80.89 -53.73 3.33
N GLY A 198 80.99 -52.39 3.41
CA GLY A 198 81.65 -51.55 2.39
C GLY A 198 81.06 -51.42 0.97
N GLY A 199 80.82 -50.18 0.52
CA GLY A 199 80.54 -49.87 -0.89
C GLY A 199 79.86 -48.50 -1.14
N ASP A 200 80.66 -47.47 -1.41
CA ASP A 200 80.47 -46.37 -2.39
C ASP A 200 79.16 -45.54 -2.52
N GLY A 201 79.24 -44.49 -3.34
CA GLY A 201 78.08 -43.95 -4.06
C GLY A 201 77.31 -42.77 -3.44
N LYS A 202 77.88 -41.55 -3.49
CA LYS A 202 77.13 -40.30 -3.22
C LYS A 202 76.13 -39.99 -4.36
N GLY A 203 74.95 -40.61 -4.33
CA GLY A 203 73.86 -40.37 -5.27
C GLY A 203 73.22 -38.97 -5.17
N PRO A 204 72.67 -38.40 -6.26
CA PRO A 204 72.26 -37.00 -6.32
C PRO A 204 70.94 -36.68 -5.60
N ARG A 205 70.88 -35.53 -4.92
CA ARG A 205 69.66 -34.99 -4.30
C ARG A 205 68.64 -34.56 -5.38
N LYS A 206 67.55 -35.32 -5.54
CA LYS A 206 66.44 -35.00 -6.47
C LYS A 206 65.95 -33.55 -6.28
N PRO A 207 65.83 -32.75 -7.36
CA PRO A 207 65.44 -31.34 -7.24
C PRO A 207 63.96 -31.19 -6.82
N ARG A 208 63.70 -30.50 -5.71
CA ARG A 208 62.33 -30.19 -5.26
C ARG A 208 61.61 -29.36 -6.32
N SER A 209 60.50 -29.89 -6.84
CA SER A 209 59.79 -29.33 -8.00
C SER A 209 59.37 -27.87 -7.80
N ARG A 210 59.40 -27.08 -8.88
CA ARG A 210 59.00 -25.66 -8.83
C ARG A 210 57.58 -25.50 -8.28
N ARG A 211 56.65 -26.39 -8.64
CA ARG A 211 55.27 -26.44 -8.12
C ARG A 211 55.21 -26.56 -6.59
N SER A 212 56.05 -27.40 -5.97
CA SER A 212 56.11 -27.53 -4.50
C SER A 212 56.58 -26.24 -3.80
N ARG A 213 57.48 -25.48 -4.44
CA ARG A 213 57.90 -24.17 -3.93
C ARG A 213 56.81 -23.10 -4.07
N TYR A 214 56.06 -23.09 -5.16
CA TYR A 214 54.91 -22.18 -5.31
C TYR A 214 53.77 -22.52 -4.34
N LEU A 215 53.41 -23.81 -4.18
CA LEU A 215 52.37 -24.21 -3.24
C LEU A 215 52.73 -23.86 -1.78
N ARG A 216 54.00 -24.02 -1.39
CA ARG A 216 54.50 -23.55 -0.08
C ARG A 216 54.47 -22.03 0.05
N ARG A 217 54.84 -21.27 -0.98
CA ARG A 217 54.73 -19.80 -0.97
C ARG A 217 53.28 -19.34 -0.85
N ALA A 218 52.35 -19.95 -1.59
CA ALA A 218 50.92 -19.68 -1.48
C ALA A 218 50.39 -19.99 -0.06
N LEU A 219 50.79 -21.12 0.53
CA LEU A 219 50.43 -21.47 1.90
C LEU A 219 51.03 -20.49 2.93
N PHE A 220 52.29 -20.06 2.79
CA PHE A 220 52.88 -19.06 3.68
C PHE A 220 52.26 -17.66 3.51
N LEU A 221 51.86 -17.28 2.30
CA LEU A 221 51.12 -16.04 2.05
C LEU A 221 49.70 -16.11 2.64
N LEU A 222 49.01 -17.25 2.51
CA LEU A 222 47.70 -17.48 3.12
C LEU A 222 47.77 -17.47 4.65
N LEU A 223 48.75 -18.15 5.25
CA LEU A 223 48.97 -18.14 6.69
C LEU A 223 49.42 -16.76 7.19
N GLY A 224 50.23 -16.03 6.42
CA GLY A 224 50.60 -14.64 6.70
C GLY A 224 49.41 -13.69 6.64
N PHE A 225 48.52 -13.85 5.66
CA PHE A 225 47.28 -13.08 5.53
C PHE A 225 46.29 -13.41 6.66
N ILE A 226 46.12 -14.68 7.02
CA ILE A 226 45.30 -15.10 8.18
C ILE A 226 45.90 -14.52 9.47
N GLY A 227 47.22 -14.59 9.66
CA GLY A 227 47.91 -13.99 10.80
C GLY A 227 47.76 -12.46 10.86
N PHE A 228 47.83 -11.78 9.72
CA PHE A 228 47.57 -10.35 9.60
C PHE A 228 46.12 -10.00 9.95
N CYS A 229 45.13 -10.75 9.45
CA CYS A 229 43.72 -10.57 9.79
C CYS A 229 43.44 -10.82 11.29
N ILE A 230 44.08 -11.83 11.90
CA ILE A 230 44.00 -12.08 13.35
C ILE A 230 44.64 -10.93 14.14
N ALA A 231 45.80 -10.44 13.73
CA ALA A 231 46.48 -9.32 14.38
C ALA A 231 45.67 -8.01 14.26
N ALA A 232 45.14 -7.70 13.07
CA ALA A 232 44.28 -6.55 12.83
C ALA A 232 42.98 -6.63 13.64
N PHE A 233 42.36 -7.81 13.72
CA PHE A 233 41.18 -8.04 14.57
C PHE A 233 41.52 -7.88 16.06
N ALA A 234 42.66 -8.38 16.52
CA ALA A 234 43.10 -8.23 17.91
C ALA A 234 43.38 -6.77 18.28
N ILE A 235 44.06 -6.02 17.39
CA ILE A 235 44.30 -4.58 17.54
C ILE A 235 42.96 -3.83 17.59
N ALA A 236 42.07 -4.06 16.62
CA ALA A 236 40.76 -3.41 16.59
C ALA A 236 39.89 -3.78 17.80
N TYR A 237 39.95 -5.02 18.31
CA TYR A 237 39.29 -5.44 19.54
C TYR A 237 39.83 -4.71 20.77
N LEU A 238 41.15 -4.54 20.88
CA LEU A 238 41.77 -3.78 21.98
C LEU A 238 41.33 -2.31 21.95
N PHE A 239 41.43 -1.65 20.79
CA PHE A 239 41.14 -0.22 20.63
C PHE A 239 39.65 0.14 20.46
N THR A 240 38.74 -0.82 20.26
CA THR A 240 37.29 -0.54 20.28
C THR A 240 36.83 -0.36 21.74
N PRO A 241 36.43 0.84 22.19
CA PRO A 241 35.83 1.00 23.51
C PRO A 241 34.52 0.21 23.58
N VAL A 242 34.19 -0.31 24.77
CA VAL A 242 32.79 -0.63 25.07
C VAL A 242 32.10 0.72 25.24
N PRO A 243 31.04 1.04 24.48
CA PRO A 243 30.25 2.26 24.73
C PRO A 243 29.73 2.25 26.17
N SER A 244 29.41 3.41 26.74
CA SER A 244 28.58 3.40 27.94
C SER A 244 27.31 2.58 27.66
N PRO A 245 26.82 1.77 28.64
CA PRO A 245 25.46 1.28 28.52
C PRO A 245 24.52 2.47 28.43
N GLN A 246 23.29 2.23 27.98
CA GLN A 246 22.24 3.24 27.96
C GLN A 246 21.68 3.44 29.38
N GLU A 247 22.56 3.72 30.35
CA GLU A 247 22.23 3.98 31.74
C GLU A 247 21.35 5.24 31.81
N GLN A 248 20.17 5.11 32.42
CA GLN A 248 19.08 6.10 32.41
C GLN A 248 18.29 6.29 31.09
N ALA A 249 18.49 5.45 30.08
CA ALA A 249 17.54 5.36 28.97
C ALA A 249 16.25 4.63 29.40
N ILE A 250 15.35 5.35 30.09
CA ILE A 250 13.92 5.09 29.93
C ILE A 250 13.68 5.17 28.42
N ALA A 251 13.31 4.06 27.80
CA ALA A 251 13.16 3.96 26.36
C ALA A 251 11.90 4.72 25.91
N GLN A 252 12.02 6.05 25.85
CA GLN A 252 11.05 6.93 25.22
C GLN A 252 10.87 6.42 23.79
N GLY A 253 9.66 5.94 23.48
CA GLY A 253 9.34 5.55 22.13
C GLY A 253 9.20 6.77 21.21
N PRO A 254 9.22 6.57 19.88
CA PRO A 254 9.28 7.63 18.89
C PRO A 254 8.12 8.60 19.02
N THR A 255 8.45 9.87 18.84
CA THR A 255 7.51 10.98 18.81
C THR A 255 7.39 11.48 17.38
N PHE A 256 6.19 11.35 16.82
CA PHE A 256 5.84 11.76 15.47
C PHE A 256 5.31 13.19 15.49
N TYR A 257 5.80 14.04 14.59
CA TYR A 257 5.42 15.44 14.46
C TYR A 257 4.88 15.73 13.06
N TYR A 258 4.02 16.74 12.96
CA TYR A 258 3.66 17.35 11.69
C TYR A 258 4.87 18.07 11.05
N SER A 259 4.69 18.58 9.84
CA SER A 259 5.75 19.19 9.02
C SER A 259 6.39 20.48 9.58
N ASP A 260 5.81 21.05 10.64
CA ASP A 260 6.38 22.14 11.44
C ASP A 260 7.52 21.68 12.37
N GLY A 261 7.63 20.38 12.65
CA GLY A 261 8.58 19.82 13.62
C GLY A 261 8.27 20.16 15.08
N LYS A 262 7.07 20.66 15.38
CA LYS A 262 6.63 21.11 16.72
C LYS A 262 5.34 20.45 17.17
N THR A 263 4.31 20.41 16.32
CA THR A 263 3.02 19.84 16.69
C THR A 263 3.10 18.32 16.69
N GLN A 264 2.88 17.69 17.85
CA GLN A 264 2.92 16.23 18.00
C GLN A 264 1.67 15.57 17.37
N ILE A 265 1.89 14.61 16.48
CA ILE A 265 0.86 13.69 15.97
C ILE A 265 0.55 12.65 17.06
N ALA A 266 1.59 11.96 17.52
CA ALA A 266 1.54 10.83 18.43
C ALA A 266 2.92 10.57 19.06
N LYS A 267 2.93 9.94 20.23
CA LYS A 267 4.12 9.33 20.84
C LYS A 267 3.80 7.86 21.12
N THR A 268 4.53 6.93 20.51
CA THR A 268 4.22 5.49 20.60
C THR A 268 5.32 4.74 21.31
N GLY A 269 4.96 3.83 22.22
CA GLY A 269 5.88 2.98 22.98
C GLY A 269 5.44 2.88 24.44
N VAL A 270 5.64 1.72 25.05
CA VAL A 270 5.18 1.44 26.43
C VAL A 270 6.31 1.67 27.43
N ASN A 271 5.98 2.21 28.61
CA ASN A 271 6.93 2.38 29.70
C ASN A 271 7.47 1.01 30.17
N ARG A 272 8.79 0.88 30.39
CA ARG A 272 9.42 -0.44 30.59
C ARG A 272 9.40 -0.89 32.04
N ASP A 273 8.46 -1.77 32.38
CA ASP A 273 8.50 -2.58 33.60
C ASP A 273 9.68 -3.57 33.55
N ALA A 274 10.85 -3.15 34.04
CA ALA A 274 12.05 -3.99 34.07
C ALA A 274 11.94 -5.12 35.11
N VAL A 275 11.87 -6.37 34.65
CA VAL A 275 11.72 -7.57 35.49
C VAL A 275 13.05 -8.31 35.70
N LYS A 276 13.25 -8.81 36.92
CA LYS A 276 14.38 -9.68 37.28
C LYS A 276 14.22 -11.07 36.66
N LEU A 277 15.33 -11.78 36.41
CA LEU A 277 15.35 -13.08 35.71
C LEU A 277 14.62 -14.21 36.47
N ASP A 278 14.57 -14.11 37.79
CA ASP A 278 13.87 -15.04 38.69
C ASP A 278 12.34 -14.98 38.53
N ARG A 279 11.78 -13.79 38.29
CA ARG A 279 10.35 -13.56 37.98
C ARG A 279 9.93 -14.14 36.63
N ILE A 280 10.86 -14.34 35.69
CA ILE A 280 10.56 -14.87 34.35
C ILE A 280 10.51 -16.41 34.44
N PRO A 281 9.41 -17.08 34.03
CA PRO A 281 9.31 -18.54 34.08
C PRO A 281 10.47 -19.24 33.34
N LYS A 282 10.96 -20.36 33.89
CA LYS A 282 12.10 -21.09 33.29
C LYS A 282 11.77 -21.54 31.86
N SER A 283 10.54 -22.04 31.64
CA SER A 283 10.01 -22.39 30.32
C SER A 283 10.12 -21.25 29.31
N THR A 284 9.79 -20.01 29.69
CA THR A 284 9.89 -18.82 28.83
C THR A 284 11.36 -18.48 28.53
N ARG A 285 12.26 -18.58 29.52
CA ARG A 285 13.71 -18.39 29.33
C ARG A 285 14.30 -19.44 28.40
N ASP A 286 13.97 -20.70 28.62
CA ASP A 286 14.42 -21.82 27.80
C ASP A 286 13.88 -21.71 26.37
N ALA A 287 12.62 -21.30 26.19
CA ALA A 287 12.02 -21.11 24.87
C ALA A 287 12.73 -20.05 24.03
N VAL A 288 13.09 -18.92 24.63
CA VAL A 288 13.85 -17.86 23.93
C VAL A 288 15.26 -18.34 23.57
N ILE A 289 15.92 -19.11 24.45
CA ILE A 289 17.21 -19.75 24.15
C ILE A 289 17.05 -20.76 23.00
N ALA A 290 16.01 -21.58 23.02
CA ALA A 290 15.68 -22.59 22.00
C ALA A 290 15.38 -21.96 20.63
N ALA A 291 14.70 -20.81 20.61
CA ALA A 291 14.29 -20.09 19.41
C ALA A 291 15.44 -19.33 18.73
N GLU A 292 16.33 -18.71 19.52
CA GLU A 292 17.32 -17.71 19.05
C GLU A 292 18.78 -18.16 19.17
N ASN A 293 19.18 -18.84 20.25
CA ASN A 293 20.60 -19.11 20.52
C ASN A 293 20.81 -20.32 21.45
N ARG A 294 20.57 -21.53 20.94
CA ARG A 294 20.66 -22.79 21.70
C ARG A 294 22.00 -23.03 22.43
N SER A 295 23.10 -22.49 21.90
CA SER A 295 24.43 -22.52 22.51
C SER A 295 24.72 -21.40 23.52
N PHE A 296 23.72 -20.58 23.88
CA PHE A 296 23.88 -19.30 24.59
C PHE A 296 24.81 -19.34 25.79
N TYR A 297 24.62 -20.30 26.71
CA TYR A 297 25.44 -20.39 27.93
C TYR A 297 26.91 -20.72 27.66
N GLY A 298 27.23 -21.41 26.56
CA GLY A 298 28.60 -21.78 26.17
C GLY A 298 29.28 -20.82 25.18
N ASP A 299 28.53 -19.99 24.44
CA ASP A 299 29.10 -19.04 23.48
C ASP A 299 29.83 -17.88 24.20
N PRO A 300 31.06 -17.46 23.81
CA PRO A 300 31.78 -16.32 24.40
C PRO A 300 31.22 -14.93 24.01
N GLY A 301 29.91 -14.84 23.77
CA GLY A 301 29.21 -13.66 23.23
C GLY A 301 28.97 -13.73 21.71
N VAL A 302 29.72 -14.56 20.98
CA VAL A 302 29.51 -14.88 19.55
C VAL A 302 29.59 -16.38 19.36
N SER A 303 28.70 -16.95 18.54
CA SER A 303 28.73 -18.38 18.28
C SER A 303 29.77 -18.71 17.22
N VAL A 304 30.86 -19.34 17.64
CA VAL A 304 31.92 -19.82 16.74
C VAL A 304 31.36 -20.85 15.76
N SER A 305 30.53 -21.78 16.25
CA SER A 305 29.87 -22.78 15.41
C SER A 305 28.80 -22.17 14.49
N GLY A 306 28.03 -21.18 14.97
CA GLY A 306 27.09 -20.43 14.15
C GLY A 306 27.77 -19.65 13.03
N THR A 307 28.88 -18.96 13.32
CA THR A 307 29.66 -18.20 12.35
C THR A 307 30.29 -19.11 11.29
N ALA A 308 30.90 -20.23 11.70
CA ALA A 308 31.45 -21.21 10.77
C ALA A 308 30.37 -21.85 9.89
N ARG A 309 29.18 -22.14 10.45
CA ARG A 309 28.03 -22.66 9.70
C ARG A 309 27.50 -21.65 8.70
N ALA A 310 27.35 -20.38 9.08
CA ALA A 310 26.90 -19.31 8.18
C ALA A 310 27.87 -19.08 7.01
N PHE A 311 29.19 -19.10 7.29
CA PHE A 311 30.22 -19.04 6.25
C PHE A 311 30.12 -20.24 5.30
N TRP A 312 30.02 -21.47 5.82
CA TRP A 312 29.88 -22.67 5.00
C TRP A 312 28.59 -22.66 4.17
N SER A 313 27.47 -22.22 4.75
CA SER A 313 26.16 -22.07 4.09
C SER A 313 26.22 -21.08 2.92
N THR A 314 26.94 -19.97 3.11
CA THR A 314 27.17 -18.96 2.05
C THR A 314 28.01 -19.53 0.91
N VAL A 315 29.02 -20.35 1.22
CA VAL A 315 29.88 -21.02 0.24
C VAL A 315 29.18 -22.21 -0.45
N SER A 316 28.23 -22.87 0.21
CA SER A 316 27.45 -23.98 -0.37
C SER A 316 26.18 -23.55 -1.11
N GLY A 317 25.88 -22.25 -1.17
CA GLY A 317 24.66 -21.72 -1.78
C GLY A 317 23.37 -22.00 -0.99
N GLN A 318 23.47 -22.44 0.26
CA GLN A 318 22.31 -22.68 1.12
C GLN A 318 21.94 -21.40 1.88
N GLN A 319 20.69 -20.95 1.73
CA GLN A 319 20.22 -19.67 2.28
C GLN A 319 19.62 -19.84 3.69
N LEU A 320 20.48 -20.13 4.68
CA LEU A 320 20.09 -20.21 6.09
C LEU A 320 20.03 -18.81 6.73
N GLN A 321 18.91 -18.50 7.41
CA GLN A 321 18.79 -17.34 8.29
C GLN A 321 19.53 -17.55 9.64
N GLY A 322 19.83 -16.44 10.33
CA GLY A 322 20.06 -16.45 11.78
C GLY A 322 21.46 -16.89 12.24
N GLY A 323 22.45 -16.02 12.11
CA GLY A 323 23.82 -16.24 12.61
C GLY A 323 24.23 -15.42 13.85
N SER A 324 23.32 -14.68 14.50
CA SER A 324 23.65 -13.76 15.60
C SER A 324 23.13 -14.26 16.95
N THR A 325 23.99 -14.28 17.97
CA THR A 325 23.66 -14.71 19.35
C THR A 325 22.70 -13.76 20.06
N ILE A 326 22.09 -14.23 21.17
CA ILE A 326 21.36 -13.38 22.12
C ILE A 326 22.25 -12.23 22.62
N THR A 327 23.56 -12.46 22.84
CA THR A 327 24.50 -11.40 23.23
C THR A 327 24.70 -10.36 22.12
N GLN A 328 24.79 -10.76 20.84
CA GLN A 328 24.89 -9.81 19.72
C GLN A 328 23.63 -8.99 19.50
N GLN A 329 22.46 -9.63 19.65
CA GLN A 329 21.18 -8.93 19.58
C GLN A 329 21.04 -7.95 20.75
N MET A 330 21.31 -8.38 21.98
CA MET A 330 21.30 -7.51 23.16
C MET A 330 22.29 -6.34 23.02
N VAL A 331 23.52 -6.59 22.56
CA VAL A 331 24.52 -5.52 22.38
C VAL A 331 24.08 -4.47 21.36
N ARG A 332 23.45 -4.90 20.26
CA ARG A 332 22.84 -3.98 19.28
C ARG A 332 21.69 -3.15 19.88
N ASN A 333 21.00 -3.69 20.88
CA ASN A 333 19.76 -3.15 21.43
C ASN A 333 19.92 -2.38 22.76
N TYR A 334 21.12 -2.37 23.36
CA TYR A 334 21.39 -1.86 24.72
C TYR A 334 22.62 -0.91 24.83
N TYR A 335 23.50 -0.87 23.83
CA TYR A 335 24.66 0.04 23.79
C TYR A 335 24.54 1.06 22.66
N GLY A 336 24.79 2.34 22.96
CA GLY A 336 24.93 3.39 21.96
C GLY A 336 26.20 3.23 21.10
N GLY A 337 26.41 4.09 20.09
CA GLY A 337 27.69 4.18 19.36
C GLY A 337 28.15 2.97 18.52
N ILE A 338 27.41 1.85 18.50
CA ILE A 338 27.68 0.67 17.64
C ILE A 338 27.69 1.07 16.15
N GLY A 339 26.92 2.11 15.77
CA GLY A 339 26.91 2.75 14.46
C GLY A 339 25.53 2.68 13.80
N LYS A 340 25.10 3.76 13.15
CA LYS A 340 23.74 3.96 12.62
C LYS A 340 23.59 3.54 11.14
N GLU A 341 24.57 2.82 10.59
CA GLU A 341 24.67 2.47 9.17
C GLU A 341 24.75 0.95 8.94
N VAL A 342 24.22 0.48 7.80
CA VAL A 342 24.31 -0.94 7.39
C VAL A 342 25.68 -1.25 6.79
N SER A 343 26.72 -1.18 7.64
CA SER A 343 28.12 -1.30 7.25
C SER A 343 28.84 -2.49 7.90
N VAL A 344 29.90 -2.99 7.23
CA VAL A 344 30.76 -4.06 7.76
C VAL A 344 31.43 -3.61 9.07
N THR A 345 31.77 -2.33 9.19
CA THR A 345 32.32 -1.72 10.41
C THR A 345 31.32 -1.73 11.57
N ARG A 346 30.03 -1.47 11.34
CA ARG A 346 28.98 -1.65 12.37
C ARG A 346 28.93 -3.11 12.85
N LYS A 347 28.91 -4.09 11.94
CA LYS A 347 28.86 -5.51 12.33
C LYS A 347 30.14 -5.97 13.04
N LEU A 348 31.29 -5.41 12.69
CA LEU A 348 32.55 -5.66 13.38
C LEU A 348 32.54 -5.12 14.82
N LYS A 349 32.07 -3.88 15.02
CA LYS A 349 31.83 -3.30 16.36
C LYS A 349 30.87 -4.17 17.18
N GLU A 350 29.74 -4.57 16.60
CA GLU A 350 28.74 -5.45 17.24
C GLU A 350 29.39 -6.75 17.75
N VAL A 351 30.24 -7.40 16.94
CA VAL A 351 31.00 -8.61 17.34
C VAL A 351 32.02 -8.32 18.45
N MET A 352 32.78 -7.23 18.36
CA MET A 352 33.82 -6.88 19.34
C MET A 352 33.24 -6.53 20.70
N VAL A 353 32.17 -5.73 20.75
CA VAL A 353 31.47 -5.41 22.00
C VAL A 353 30.79 -6.66 22.57
N SER A 354 30.23 -7.54 21.73
CA SER A 354 29.68 -8.83 22.20
C SER A 354 30.72 -9.74 22.85
N LEU A 355 31.95 -9.77 22.33
CA LEU A 355 33.08 -10.51 22.93
C LEU A 355 33.54 -9.92 24.26
N LYS A 356 33.45 -8.60 24.45
CA LYS A 356 33.77 -7.93 25.73
C LYS A 356 32.68 -8.18 26.77
N VAL A 357 31.43 -7.85 26.42
CA VAL A 357 30.24 -8.09 27.26
C VAL A 357 30.09 -9.57 27.64
N GLY A 358 30.36 -10.49 26.71
CA GLY A 358 30.34 -11.94 26.95
C GLY A 358 31.47 -12.48 27.85
N ARG A 359 32.45 -11.65 28.23
CA ARG A 359 33.50 -11.93 29.22
C ARG A 359 33.30 -11.17 30.53
N GLU A 360 32.78 -9.94 30.45
CA GLU A 360 32.65 -9.00 31.57
C GLU A 360 31.33 -9.12 32.34
N LYS A 361 30.30 -9.75 31.76
CA LYS A 361 28.96 -9.87 32.34
C LYS A 361 28.51 -11.33 32.39
N SER A 362 27.75 -11.70 33.41
CA SER A 362 27.21 -13.05 33.54
C SER A 362 26.15 -13.35 32.47
N LYS A 363 25.98 -14.63 32.14
CA LYS A 363 24.96 -15.06 31.17
C LYS A 363 23.55 -14.68 31.59
N ASP A 364 23.27 -14.79 32.88
CA ASP A 364 21.99 -14.41 33.45
C ASP A 364 21.76 -12.89 33.37
N TRP A 365 22.78 -12.05 33.59
CA TRP A 365 22.67 -10.61 33.34
C TRP A 365 22.41 -10.31 31.86
N ILE A 366 23.13 -10.96 30.95
CA ILE A 366 22.96 -10.80 29.49
C ILE A 366 21.53 -11.19 29.06
N LEU A 367 21.01 -12.31 29.57
CA LEU A 367 19.65 -12.77 29.30
C LEU A 367 18.60 -11.84 29.93
N THR A 368 18.87 -11.30 31.12
CA THR A 368 18.01 -10.29 31.76
C THR A 368 17.92 -9.03 30.90
N GLN A 369 19.04 -8.47 30.44
CA GLN A 369 19.01 -7.27 29.58
C GLN A 369 18.33 -7.57 28.24
N TYR A 370 18.59 -8.73 27.64
CA TYR A 370 17.91 -9.13 26.40
C TYR A 370 16.38 -9.23 26.58
N LEU A 371 15.92 -10.00 27.56
CA LEU A 371 14.48 -10.19 27.82
C LEU A 371 13.76 -8.92 28.27
N ASN A 372 14.46 -7.89 28.74
CA ASN A 372 13.88 -6.56 29.07
C ASN A 372 14.01 -5.52 27.94
N THR A 373 14.75 -5.79 26.86
CA THR A 373 14.98 -4.84 25.76
C THR A 373 14.42 -5.29 24.42
N ILE A 374 14.37 -6.59 24.14
CA ILE A 374 13.91 -7.15 22.86
C ILE A 374 12.44 -6.78 22.59
N TYR A 375 12.10 -6.63 21.31
CA TYR A 375 10.74 -6.36 20.86
C TYR A 375 10.01 -7.68 20.64
N PHE A 376 8.77 -7.76 21.13
CA PHE A 376 7.92 -8.93 20.90
C PHE A 376 6.86 -8.68 19.82
N GLY A 377 6.52 -7.42 19.54
CA GLY A 377 5.37 -6.98 18.75
C GLY A 377 4.45 -6.09 19.60
N ARG A 378 3.36 -5.55 19.05
CA ARG A 378 2.35 -4.76 19.79
C ARG A 378 2.89 -3.57 20.61
N ASP A 379 3.93 -2.89 20.13
CA ASP A 379 4.72 -1.88 20.87
C ASP A 379 5.30 -2.37 22.23
N ALA A 380 5.27 -3.69 22.49
CA ALA A 380 5.72 -4.31 23.74
C ALA A 380 7.23 -4.58 23.74
N TYR A 381 7.95 -3.76 24.52
CA TYR A 381 9.39 -3.90 24.74
C TYR A 381 9.68 -4.54 26.08
N GLY A 382 10.37 -5.68 26.04
CA GLY A 382 10.59 -6.52 27.22
C GLY A 382 9.43 -7.48 27.49
N VAL A 383 9.76 -8.63 28.08
CA VAL A 383 8.87 -9.78 28.21
C VAL A 383 7.68 -9.53 29.16
N GLN A 384 7.82 -8.58 30.10
CA GLN A 384 6.73 -8.13 30.98
C GLN A 384 5.67 -7.34 30.22
N ALA A 385 6.10 -6.38 29.37
CA ALA A 385 5.18 -5.67 28.48
C ALA A 385 4.53 -6.65 27.48
N ALA A 386 5.27 -7.67 27.03
CA ALA A 386 4.75 -8.68 26.12
C ALA A 386 3.70 -9.60 26.79
N ALA A 387 3.92 -10.05 28.03
CA ALA A 387 2.93 -10.82 28.80
C ALA A 387 1.61 -10.06 28.94
N LYS A 388 1.69 -8.76 29.27
CA LYS A 388 0.54 -7.86 29.32
C LYS A 388 -0.12 -7.68 27.95
N ALA A 389 0.63 -7.33 26.91
CA ALA A 389 0.10 -6.99 25.58
C ALA A 389 -0.44 -8.20 24.79
N TYR A 390 0.05 -9.42 25.04
CA TYR A 390 -0.39 -10.64 24.34
C TYR A 390 -1.47 -11.39 25.12
N TYR A 391 -1.35 -11.46 26.45
CA TYR A 391 -2.14 -12.36 27.29
C TYR A 391 -2.83 -11.70 28.48
N GLY A 392 -2.60 -10.41 28.74
CA GLY A 392 -3.17 -9.68 29.88
C GLY A 392 -2.70 -10.24 31.23
N LYS A 393 -1.42 -10.62 31.34
CA LYS A 393 -0.79 -11.31 32.47
C LYS A 393 0.50 -10.62 32.93
N ASP A 394 0.92 -10.90 34.16
CA ASP A 394 2.32 -10.72 34.58
C ASP A 394 3.22 -11.78 33.92
N VAL A 395 4.50 -11.47 33.73
CA VAL A 395 5.47 -12.43 33.16
C VAL A 395 5.52 -13.75 33.94
N SER A 396 5.35 -13.71 35.27
CA SER A 396 5.40 -14.90 36.12
C SER A 396 4.22 -15.86 35.92
N GLU A 397 3.15 -15.43 35.25
CA GLU A 397 1.93 -16.20 34.98
C GLU A 397 1.91 -16.83 33.56
N LEU A 398 2.99 -16.65 32.79
CA LEU A 398 3.14 -17.24 31.45
C LEU A 398 3.33 -18.76 31.54
N THR A 399 2.43 -19.50 30.89
CA THR A 399 2.60 -20.94 30.64
C THR A 399 3.76 -21.20 29.67
N ALA A 400 4.24 -22.44 29.62
CA ALA A 400 5.28 -22.84 28.68
C ALA A 400 4.87 -22.62 27.20
N ALA A 401 3.60 -22.86 26.87
CA ALA A 401 3.05 -22.58 25.55
C ALA A 401 3.14 -21.08 25.21
N GLU A 402 2.64 -20.22 26.10
CA GLU A 402 2.61 -18.75 25.92
C GLU A 402 4.03 -18.18 25.81
N GLY A 403 4.95 -18.64 26.66
CA GLY A 403 6.37 -18.29 26.61
C GLY A 403 7.05 -18.70 25.30
N ALA A 404 6.73 -19.88 24.78
CA ALA A 404 7.18 -20.33 23.47
C ALA A 404 6.59 -19.51 22.31
N TYR A 405 5.41 -18.91 22.48
CA TYR A 405 4.84 -18.01 21.48
C TYR A 405 5.50 -16.63 21.50
N LEU A 406 5.80 -16.07 22.67
CA LEU A 406 6.61 -14.86 22.77
C LEU A 406 8.02 -15.07 22.18
N ALA A 407 8.63 -16.23 22.43
CA ALA A 407 9.89 -16.61 21.79
C ALA A 407 9.79 -16.76 20.26
N ALA A 408 8.67 -17.26 19.73
CA ALA A 408 8.39 -17.31 18.30
C ALA A 408 8.21 -15.91 17.69
N ALA A 409 7.60 -14.98 18.43
CA ALA A 409 7.29 -13.62 17.98
C ALA A 409 8.55 -12.78 17.71
N ILE A 410 9.61 -12.92 18.51
CA ILE A 410 10.90 -12.19 18.39
C ILE A 410 11.44 -12.16 16.94
N GLN A 411 11.29 -13.24 16.18
CA GLN A 411 11.85 -13.33 14.83
C GLN A 411 11.06 -12.49 13.79
N GLN A 412 9.76 -12.28 13.98
CA GLN A 412 8.90 -11.50 13.08
C GLN A 412 7.85 -10.69 13.88
N PRO A 413 8.26 -9.71 14.71
CA PRO A 413 7.42 -9.12 15.75
C PRO A 413 6.08 -8.56 15.26
N SER A 414 6.09 -7.71 14.23
CA SER A 414 4.85 -7.15 13.68
C SER A 414 3.99 -8.17 12.93
N ARG A 415 4.60 -9.21 12.31
CA ARG A 415 3.84 -10.26 11.59
C ARG A 415 3.13 -11.21 12.55
N PHE A 416 3.73 -11.44 13.71
CA PHE A 416 3.20 -12.26 14.80
C PHE A 416 2.62 -11.40 15.94
N ALA A 417 2.26 -10.13 15.66
CA ALA A 417 1.55 -9.27 16.60
C ALA A 417 0.09 -9.71 16.75
N ASP A 418 -0.69 -9.69 15.67
CA ASP A 418 -2.09 -10.17 15.66
C ASP A 418 -2.31 -11.11 14.45
N PRO A 419 -1.98 -12.41 14.60
CA PRO A 419 -1.79 -13.30 13.46
C PRO A 419 -3.11 -13.89 12.95
N SER A 420 -3.68 -13.26 11.92
CA SER A 420 -4.89 -13.70 11.21
C SER A 420 -4.58 -14.39 9.87
N GLY A 421 -5.53 -15.17 9.35
CA GLY A 421 -5.44 -15.84 8.05
C GLY A 421 -4.11 -16.59 7.84
N ALA A 422 -3.44 -16.32 6.72
CA ALA A 422 -2.15 -16.93 6.40
C ALA A 422 -1.04 -16.63 7.44
N ASN A 423 -1.07 -15.48 8.11
CA ASN A 423 -0.10 -15.17 9.17
C ASN A 423 -0.32 -16.02 10.42
N ARG A 424 -1.56 -16.44 10.70
CA ARG A 424 -1.86 -17.43 11.75
C ARG A 424 -1.09 -18.73 11.52
N VAL A 425 -1.20 -19.29 10.32
CA VAL A 425 -0.56 -20.57 9.95
C VAL A 425 0.97 -20.49 10.13
N HIS A 426 1.59 -19.37 9.72
CA HIS A 426 3.03 -19.17 9.90
C HIS A 426 3.43 -18.97 11.37
N ALA A 427 2.64 -18.24 12.15
CA ALA A 427 2.87 -18.05 13.59
C ALA A 427 2.77 -19.39 14.35
N GLU A 428 1.77 -20.20 14.01
CA GLU A 428 1.56 -21.55 14.51
C GLU A 428 2.71 -22.52 14.13
N GLN A 429 3.26 -22.41 12.92
CA GLN A 429 4.42 -23.19 12.48
C GLN A 429 5.71 -22.78 13.21
N ARG A 430 5.99 -21.48 13.34
CA ARG A 430 7.16 -20.99 14.09
C ARG A 430 7.06 -21.37 15.57
N TRP A 431 5.88 -21.28 16.17
CA TRP A 431 5.62 -21.72 17.55
C TRP A 431 5.92 -23.21 17.76
N ARG A 432 5.39 -24.11 16.91
CA ARG A 432 5.73 -25.55 16.95
C ARG A 432 7.24 -25.78 16.83
N SER A 433 7.91 -25.06 15.92
CA SER A 433 9.37 -25.12 15.77
C SER A 433 10.15 -24.65 17.01
N VAL A 434 9.60 -23.76 17.85
CA VAL A 434 10.21 -23.43 19.15
C VAL A 434 10.07 -24.60 20.12
N LEU A 435 8.89 -25.21 20.23
CA LEU A 435 8.67 -26.40 21.07
C LEU A 435 9.59 -27.57 20.67
N ASP A 436 9.73 -27.84 19.37
CA ASP A 436 10.63 -28.88 18.85
C ASP A 436 12.09 -28.66 19.27
N ASN A 437 12.54 -27.40 19.30
CA ASN A 437 13.88 -27.06 19.78
C ASN A 437 13.98 -27.20 21.31
N MET A 438 12.97 -26.80 22.09
CA MET A 438 12.94 -27.01 23.55
C MET A 438 12.99 -28.49 23.93
N VAL A 439 12.23 -29.34 23.23
CA VAL A 439 12.26 -30.80 23.41
C VAL A 439 13.65 -31.35 23.07
N ARG A 440 14.22 -30.92 21.95
CA ARG A 440 15.56 -31.36 21.52
C ARG A 440 16.69 -30.91 22.45
N ASP A 441 16.54 -29.80 23.16
CA ASP A 441 17.47 -29.30 24.17
C ASP A 441 17.17 -29.83 25.59
N GLY A 442 16.15 -30.70 25.75
CA GLY A 442 15.77 -31.28 27.04
C GLY A 442 15.07 -30.33 28.00
N ALA A 443 14.64 -29.16 27.52
CA ALA A 443 13.93 -28.15 28.30
C ALA A 443 12.40 -28.38 28.36
N LEU A 444 11.88 -29.29 27.54
CA LEU A 444 10.45 -29.64 27.50
C LEU A 444 10.27 -31.15 27.25
N ASN A 445 9.25 -31.76 27.84
CA ASN A 445 8.96 -33.18 27.61
C ASN A 445 8.30 -33.39 26.23
N PRO A 446 8.66 -34.42 25.44
CA PRO A 446 8.05 -34.67 24.13
C PRO A 446 6.52 -34.84 24.15
N ALA A 447 5.98 -35.52 25.17
CA ALA A 447 4.54 -35.76 25.29
C ALA A 447 3.80 -34.48 25.75
N GLU A 448 4.43 -33.70 26.64
CA GLU A 448 3.92 -32.38 27.05
C GLU A 448 3.86 -31.43 25.85
N ALA A 449 4.94 -31.32 25.07
CA ALA A 449 5.00 -30.52 23.85
C ALA A 449 3.93 -30.93 22.82
N ALA A 450 3.75 -32.25 22.59
CA ALA A 450 2.73 -32.77 21.69
C ALA A 450 1.29 -32.50 22.18
N SER A 451 1.08 -32.31 23.49
CA SER A 451 -0.22 -31.96 24.08
C SER A 451 -0.56 -30.47 24.03
N MET A 452 0.43 -29.59 23.79
CA MET A 452 0.21 -28.14 23.80
C MET A 452 -0.67 -27.69 22.64
N LYS A 453 -1.70 -26.89 22.96
CA LYS A 453 -2.50 -26.15 21.98
C LYS A 453 -1.86 -24.77 21.74
N PHE A 454 -2.00 -24.24 20.53
CA PHE A 454 -1.46 -22.93 20.19
C PHE A 454 -2.12 -21.83 21.04
N PRO A 455 -1.36 -21.05 21.81
CA PRO A 455 -1.89 -19.98 22.66
C PRO A 455 -2.13 -18.75 21.79
N ALA A 456 -3.28 -18.72 21.12
CA ALA A 456 -3.68 -17.53 20.37
C ALA A 456 -3.72 -16.31 21.31
N PRO A 457 -3.02 -15.21 20.98
CA PRO A 457 -3.03 -14.03 21.83
C PRO A 457 -4.42 -13.38 21.84
N ARG A 458 -4.70 -12.56 22.86
CA ARG A 458 -5.90 -11.69 22.87
C ARG A 458 -5.85 -10.76 21.64
N LYS A 459 -6.97 -10.17 21.21
CA LYS A 459 -6.94 -9.09 20.20
C LYS A 459 -6.00 -7.97 20.68
N GLN A 460 -5.26 -7.32 19.78
CA GLN A 460 -4.38 -6.23 20.18
C GLN A 460 -5.21 -5.00 20.61
N HIS A 461 -5.09 -4.60 21.87
CA HIS A 461 -5.52 -3.27 22.30
C HIS A 461 -4.53 -2.24 21.73
N ILE A 462 -4.95 -1.54 20.68
CA ILE A 462 -4.23 -0.40 20.12
C ILE A 462 -4.66 0.84 20.93
N THR A 463 -3.70 1.67 21.35
CA THR A 463 -3.96 2.82 22.21
C THR A 463 -4.72 3.95 21.50
N ASP A 464 -5.53 4.71 22.24
CA ASP A 464 -6.30 5.86 21.73
C ASP A 464 -5.44 6.96 21.09
N VAL A 465 -4.15 6.98 21.40
CA VAL A 465 -3.13 7.81 20.71
C VAL A 465 -3.15 7.59 19.19
N LEU A 466 -3.58 6.41 18.73
CA LEU A 466 -3.69 6.04 17.31
C LEU A 466 -5.14 6.06 16.77
N LYS A 467 -6.11 6.57 17.54
CA LYS A 467 -7.53 6.71 17.12
C LYS A 467 -7.67 7.64 15.90
N GLY A 468 -8.67 7.37 15.06
CA GLY A 468 -8.95 8.16 13.86
C GLY A 468 -7.78 8.17 12.84
N GLN A 469 -7.39 9.35 12.35
CA GLN A 469 -6.33 9.50 11.34
C GLN A 469 -4.90 9.39 11.91
N LYS A 470 -4.72 9.52 13.23
CA LYS A 470 -3.38 9.49 13.87
C LYS A 470 -2.67 8.16 13.65
N GLY A 471 -3.40 7.05 13.78
CA GLY A 471 -2.87 5.71 13.53
C GLY A 471 -2.37 5.51 12.10
N TYR A 472 -3.09 6.03 11.09
CA TYR A 472 -2.59 5.97 9.71
C TYR A 472 -1.32 6.79 9.52
N MET A 473 -1.26 8.03 10.04
CA MET A 473 -0.07 8.89 9.91
C MET A 473 1.18 8.22 10.50
N VAL A 474 1.04 7.63 11.69
CA VAL A 474 2.11 6.86 12.34
C VAL A 474 2.47 5.61 11.53
N ASN A 475 1.49 4.82 11.11
CA ASN A 475 1.72 3.56 10.40
C ASN A 475 2.46 3.77 9.06
N VAL A 476 2.01 4.73 8.25
CA VAL A 476 2.65 5.04 6.96
C VAL A 476 4.07 5.60 7.17
N ALA A 477 4.29 6.43 8.20
CA ALA A 477 5.63 6.91 8.54
C ALA A 477 6.56 5.79 9.05
N LYS A 478 6.08 4.86 9.90
CA LYS A 478 6.85 3.67 10.30
C LYS A 478 7.19 2.80 9.08
N LYS A 479 6.23 2.60 8.15
CA LYS A 479 6.41 1.81 6.92
C LYS A 479 7.45 2.41 5.97
N GLU A 480 7.46 3.73 5.74
CA GLU A 480 8.51 4.34 4.90
C GLU A 480 9.90 4.19 5.54
N LEU A 481 10.00 4.36 6.87
CA LEU A 481 11.26 4.22 7.59
C LEU A 481 11.86 2.80 7.44
N THR A 482 11.03 1.77 7.51
CA THR A 482 11.46 0.37 7.34
C THR A 482 11.73 -0.01 5.89
N GLU A 483 10.81 0.30 4.97
CA GLU A 483 10.89 -0.18 3.59
C GLU A 483 11.80 0.67 2.69
N ARG A 484 11.90 1.99 2.92
CA ARG A 484 12.61 2.93 2.04
C ARG A 484 13.78 3.68 2.68
N ARG A 485 13.80 3.90 4.01
CA ARG A 485 14.88 4.68 4.68
C ARG A 485 15.95 3.85 5.40
N GLY A 486 15.71 2.55 5.55
CA GLY A 486 16.68 1.57 6.05
C GLY A 486 16.76 1.44 7.58
N TYR A 487 15.73 1.86 8.31
CA TYR A 487 15.64 1.68 9.76
C TYR A 487 14.98 0.33 10.08
N SER A 488 15.42 -0.36 11.12
CA SER A 488 14.65 -1.47 11.69
C SER A 488 13.51 -0.95 12.60
N GLU A 489 12.46 -1.77 12.78
CA GLU A 489 11.39 -1.50 13.76
C GLU A 489 11.97 -1.22 15.16
N ASP A 490 13.03 -1.96 15.51
CA ASP A 490 13.79 -1.86 16.74
C ASP A 490 14.51 -0.50 16.91
N GLU A 491 15.03 0.08 15.84
CA GLU A 491 15.65 1.42 15.86
C GLU A 491 14.58 2.52 15.94
N ILE A 492 13.50 2.38 15.17
CA ILE A 492 12.35 3.32 15.16
C ILE A 492 11.77 3.44 16.57
N ASN A 493 11.45 2.31 17.19
CA ASN A 493 10.66 2.26 18.41
C ASN A 493 11.47 2.46 19.71
N ARG A 494 12.80 2.36 19.70
CA ARG A 494 13.63 2.53 20.92
C ARG A 494 14.45 3.82 20.99
N SER A 495 14.81 4.42 19.86
CA SER A 495 15.88 5.44 19.83
C SER A 495 15.41 6.87 20.16
N GLY A 496 14.25 7.02 20.82
CA GLY A 496 13.62 8.30 21.15
C GLY A 496 13.35 9.21 19.95
N LEU A 497 13.24 8.62 18.75
CA LEU A 497 13.29 9.37 17.49
C LEU A 497 12.22 10.48 17.45
N LYS A 498 12.68 11.70 17.19
CA LYS A 498 11.85 12.84 16.80
C LYS A 498 11.63 12.72 15.29
N ILE A 499 10.47 12.21 14.87
CA ILE A 499 10.14 11.90 13.48
C ILE A 499 9.23 13.01 12.93
N THR A 500 9.81 13.94 12.18
CA THR A 500 9.07 15.00 11.48
C THR A 500 8.53 14.46 10.16
N THR A 501 7.21 14.44 10.02
CA THR A 501 6.53 14.03 8.79
C THR A 501 6.46 15.20 7.78
N THR A 502 5.94 14.93 6.59
CA THR A 502 5.59 15.95 5.58
C THR A 502 4.18 16.52 5.76
N PHE A 503 3.36 15.92 6.64
CA PHE A 503 1.95 16.26 6.78
C PHE A 503 1.77 17.69 7.30
N ASP A 504 0.95 18.49 6.64
CA ASP A 504 0.47 19.79 7.12
C ASP A 504 -0.82 19.54 7.93
N ARG A 505 -0.82 19.92 9.22
CA ARG A 505 -1.99 19.68 10.08
C ARG A 505 -3.26 20.32 9.52
N ARG A 506 -3.18 21.56 9.02
CA ARG A 506 -4.36 22.29 8.52
C ARG A 506 -4.94 21.58 7.30
N LEU A 507 -4.09 21.04 6.41
CA LEU A 507 -4.53 20.26 5.25
C LEU A 507 -5.06 18.87 5.62
N MET A 508 -4.45 18.17 6.58
CA MET A 508 -4.99 16.90 7.12
C MET A 508 -6.40 17.09 7.69
N ASP A 509 -6.60 18.15 8.49
CA ASP A 509 -7.89 18.47 9.10
C ASP A 509 -8.92 18.91 8.02
N ALA A 510 -8.50 19.68 7.02
CA ALA A 510 -9.34 20.08 5.87
C ALA A 510 -9.78 18.90 4.99
N LEU A 511 -8.88 17.97 4.70
CA LEU A 511 -9.21 16.79 3.89
C LEU A 511 -10.15 15.86 4.63
N LYS A 512 -9.97 15.69 5.96
CA LYS A 512 -10.93 14.98 6.81
C LYS A 512 -12.30 15.65 6.80
N ARG A 513 -12.39 16.98 6.98
CA ARG A 513 -13.67 17.72 6.89
C ARG A 513 -14.35 17.50 5.54
N SER A 514 -13.60 17.66 4.45
CA SER A 514 -14.12 17.56 3.07
C SER A 514 -14.72 16.20 2.76
N VAL A 515 -14.07 15.11 3.20
CA VAL A 515 -14.63 13.75 3.11
C VAL A 515 -15.87 13.62 3.97
N ASN A 516 -15.81 14.02 5.25
CA ASN A 516 -16.92 13.88 6.19
C ASN A 516 -18.18 14.68 5.78
N GLN A 517 -18.02 15.88 5.22
CA GLN A 517 -19.11 16.77 4.83
C GLN A 517 -19.76 16.38 3.49
N SER A 518 -18.99 15.77 2.58
CA SER A 518 -19.53 15.34 1.27
C SER A 518 -20.10 13.92 1.29
N THR A 519 -19.67 13.07 2.24
CA THR A 519 -20.06 11.66 2.31
C THR A 519 -21.48 11.51 2.88
N PRO A 520 -22.45 10.95 2.14
CA PRO A 520 -23.82 10.81 2.64
C PRO A 520 -23.93 9.78 3.77
N SER A 521 -24.85 10.04 4.69
CA SER A 521 -25.28 9.11 5.75
C SER A 521 -25.81 7.79 5.17
N GLY A 522 -25.70 6.71 5.95
CA GLY A 522 -26.15 5.38 5.52
C GLY A 522 -25.25 4.69 4.47
N MET A 523 -24.13 5.29 4.08
CA MET A 523 -23.15 4.66 3.19
C MET A 523 -22.69 3.29 3.72
N ASN A 524 -22.72 2.28 2.86
CA ASN A 524 -22.36 0.91 3.22
C ASN A 524 -20.92 0.83 3.78
N LYS A 525 -20.72 0.27 4.98
CA LYS A 525 -19.43 0.23 5.70
C LYS A 525 -18.28 -0.46 4.93
N LYS A 526 -18.56 -1.23 3.87
CA LYS A 526 -17.55 -1.81 2.96
C LYS A 526 -17.04 -0.85 1.88
N ILE A 527 -17.68 0.31 1.71
CA ILE A 527 -17.16 1.38 0.87
C ILE A 527 -15.98 2.00 1.60
N ARG A 528 -14.87 2.08 0.87
CA ARG A 528 -13.61 2.72 1.22
C ARG A 528 -13.55 4.07 0.54
N THR A 529 -12.99 5.05 1.23
CA THR A 529 -12.63 6.35 0.67
C THR A 529 -11.18 6.62 1.00
N GLY A 530 -10.35 6.81 -0.02
CA GLY A 530 -8.95 7.20 0.11
C GLY A 530 -8.73 8.51 -0.61
N ALA A 531 -8.07 9.46 0.03
CA ALA A 531 -7.61 10.69 -0.64
C ALA A 531 -6.16 10.98 -0.28
N VAL A 532 -5.40 11.58 -1.21
CA VAL A 532 -3.99 11.95 -1.04
C VAL A 532 -3.70 13.24 -1.80
N SER A 533 -2.98 14.16 -1.16
CA SER A 533 -2.57 15.46 -1.70
C SER A 533 -1.05 15.63 -1.60
N ILE A 534 -0.42 16.06 -2.69
CA ILE A 534 1.04 16.05 -2.91
C ILE A 534 1.51 17.39 -3.45
N ASP A 535 2.67 17.85 -2.95
CA ASP A 535 3.48 18.93 -3.52
C ASP A 535 4.24 18.43 -4.77
N PRO A 536 3.93 18.92 -5.99
CA PRO A 536 4.60 18.51 -7.23
C PRO A 536 6.08 18.87 -7.31
N ALA A 537 6.50 19.95 -6.63
CA ALA A 537 7.87 20.45 -6.66
C ALA A 537 8.82 19.64 -5.77
N THR A 538 8.30 18.92 -4.77
CA THR A 538 9.12 18.11 -3.84
C THR A 538 8.76 16.64 -3.72
N GLY A 539 7.53 16.23 -4.07
CA GLY A 539 7.03 14.86 -3.83
C GLY A 539 6.53 14.61 -2.40
N GLN A 540 6.49 15.65 -1.55
CA GLN A 540 5.96 15.55 -0.19
C GLN A 540 4.45 15.33 -0.19
N VAL A 541 3.97 14.30 0.52
CA VAL A 541 2.54 14.12 0.79
C VAL A 541 2.14 15.13 1.87
N LEU A 542 1.37 16.15 1.48
CA LEU A 542 0.95 17.23 2.37
C LEU A 542 -0.24 16.83 3.25
N ALA A 543 -1.16 16.04 2.70
CA ALA A 543 -2.31 15.49 3.43
C ALA A 543 -2.81 14.17 2.81
N PHE A 544 -3.50 13.36 3.60
CA PHE A 544 -4.25 12.21 3.12
C PHE A 544 -5.43 11.89 4.05
N TYR A 545 -6.39 11.12 3.56
CA TYR A 545 -7.46 10.50 4.36
C TYR A 545 -7.35 8.98 4.22
N GLY A 546 -7.12 8.27 5.33
CA GLY A 546 -6.74 6.86 5.31
C GLY A 546 -7.89 5.84 5.37
N GLY A 547 -9.14 6.28 5.48
CA GLY A 547 -10.28 5.45 5.91
C GLY A 547 -10.98 6.11 7.11
N ARG A 548 -12.07 5.51 7.63
CA ARG A 548 -12.87 6.13 8.72
C ARG A 548 -12.05 6.37 9.99
N GLY A 549 -11.31 5.35 10.42
CA GLY A 549 -10.39 5.45 11.54
C GLY A 549 -9.55 4.18 11.67
N TYR A 550 -8.28 4.34 12.03
CA TYR A 550 -7.29 3.26 12.06
C TYR A 550 -7.69 2.07 12.96
N LEU A 551 -8.52 2.30 13.99
CA LEU A 551 -9.00 1.25 14.91
C LEU A 551 -10.17 0.43 14.34
N GLU A 552 -10.97 1.01 13.43
CA GLU A 552 -12.01 0.30 12.66
C GLU A 552 -11.44 -0.38 11.40
N GLU A 553 -10.42 0.24 10.82
CA GLU A 553 -9.90 -0.04 9.49
C GLU A 553 -8.38 0.20 9.51
N ALA A 554 -7.58 -0.78 9.96
CA ALA A 554 -6.13 -0.61 10.09
C ALA A 554 -5.38 -0.50 8.75
N LEU A 555 -5.96 -1.02 7.66
CA LEU A 555 -5.43 -0.88 6.30
C LEU A 555 -5.77 0.50 5.75
N SER A 556 -4.76 1.32 5.43
CA SER A 556 -5.00 2.64 4.84
C SER A 556 -5.58 2.52 3.42
N SER A 557 -6.78 3.04 3.22
CA SER A 557 -7.44 3.20 1.92
C SER A 557 -6.61 4.02 0.91
N SER A 558 -5.61 4.79 1.36
CA SER A 558 -4.74 5.62 0.50
C SER A 558 -3.35 5.04 0.21
N PHE A 559 -2.84 4.15 1.07
CA PHE A 559 -1.44 3.66 1.04
C PHE A 559 -1.28 2.13 1.11
N GLY A 560 -2.36 1.40 1.42
CA GLY A 560 -2.34 -0.04 1.65
C GLY A 560 -3.38 -0.80 0.83
N ASP A 561 -4.57 -0.24 0.65
CA ASP A 561 -5.60 -0.78 -0.23
C ASP A 561 -5.45 -0.24 -1.67
N TRP A 562 -5.99 -0.95 -2.65
CA TRP A 562 -5.84 -0.65 -4.08
C TRP A 562 -7.16 -0.77 -4.83
N ALA A 563 -7.31 0.00 -5.90
CA ALA A 563 -8.45 -0.11 -6.80
C ALA A 563 -8.04 0.06 -8.26
N GLN A 564 -8.84 -0.49 -9.17
CA GLN A 564 -8.60 -0.37 -10.61
C GLN A 564 -8.73 1.10 -11.04
N ALA A 565 -7.72 1.62 -11.75
CA ALA A 565 -7.60 3.04 -12.09
C ALA A 565 -8.66 3.53 -13.08
N GLY A 566 -9.14 2.63 -13.95
CA GLY A 566 -10.10 2.92 -15.00
C GLY A 566 -9.65 4.08 -15.89
N SER A 567 -10.60 4.90 -16.36
CA SER A 567 -10.30 6.08 -17.19
C SER A 567 -9.35 7.12 -16.56
N GLY A 568 -8.97 7.00 -15.28
CA GLY A 568 -7.89 7.79 -14.66
C GLY A 568 -6.48 7.40 -15.13
N PHE A 569 -6.30 6.27 -15.81
CA PHE A 569 -5.03 5.86 -16.42
C PHE A 569 -4.80 6.47 -17.82
N LYS A 570 -5.86 6.97 -18.48
CA LYS A 570 -5.82 7.51 -19.84
C LYS A 570 -4.79 8.63 -20.07
N PRO A 571 -4.52 9.54 -19.11
CA PRO A 571 -3.44 10.52 -19.25
C PRO A 571 -2.05 9.91 -19.39
N ILE A 572 -1.79 8.70 -18.85
CA ILE A 572 -0.51 7.99 -19.03
C ILE A 572 -0.39 7.47 -20.47
N ALA A 573 -1.49 6.98 -21.06
CA ALA A 573 -1.53 6.61 -22.47
C ALA A 573 -1.39 7.82 -23.41
N LEU A 574 -1.96 8.97 -23.03
CA LEU A 574 -1.76 10.25 -23.73
C LEU A 574 -0.30 10.73 -23.66
N ALA A 575 0.31 10.71 -22.48
CA ALA A 575 1.73 11.03 -22.29
C ALA A 575 2.64 10.13 -23.12
N ALA A 576 2.38 8.82 -23.15
CA ALA A 576 3.10 7.88 -23.99
C ALA A 576 2.95 8.18 -25.49
N ALA A 577 1.77 8.63 -25.93
CA ALA A 577 1.51 8.99 -27.32
C ALA A 577 2.22 10.29 -27.75
N LEU A 578 2.21 11.31 -26.90
CA LEU A 578 2.88 12.58 -27.17
C LEU A 578 4.41 12.41 -27.25
N GLU A 579 5.00 11.59 -26.36
CA GLU A 579 6.41 11.22 -26.44
C GLU A 579 6.74 10.29 -27.62
N ASP A 580 5.74 9.63 -28.21
CA ASP A 580 5.83 8.86 -29.47
C ASP A 580 5.58 9.73 -30.73
N GLY A 581 5.55 11.05 -30.57
CA GLY A 581 5.39 12.00 -31.69
C GLY A 581 3.96 12.16 -32.22
N LYS A 582 2.95 11.64 -31.51
CA LYS A 582 1.54 12.04 -31.75
C LYS A 582 1.36 13.48 -31.23
N SER A 583 0.29 14.15 -31.67
CA SER A 583 -0.05 15.51 -31.21
C SER A 583 -1.49 15.59 -30.74
N LEU A 584 -1.88 16.69 -30.10
CA LEU A 584 -3.27 16.95 -29.73
C LEU A 584 -4.24 16.98 -30.92
N ASN A 585 -3.74 17.16 -32.14
CA ASN A 585 -4.51 17.05 -33.40
C ASN A 585 -4.69 15.62 -33.90
N SER A 586 -3.94 14.63 -33.38
CA SER A 586 -4.03 13.24 -33.83
C SER A 586 -5.45 12.68 -33.57
N THR A 587 -6.06 12.11 -34.60
CA THR A 587 -7.46 11.66 -34.60
C THR A 587 -7.59 10.14 -34.55
N TYR A 588 -8.58 9.66 -33.80
CA TYR A 588 -8.92 8.25 -33.67
C TYR A 588 -10.43 8.05 -33.79
N ASP A 589 -10.86 6.87 -34.26
CA ASP A 589 -12.28 6.54 -34.29
C ASP A 589 -12.80 6.29 -32.87
N GLY A 590 -13.74 7.14 -32.46
CA GLY A 590 -14.51 7.12 -31.23
C GLY A 590 -15.94 6.60 -31.40
N SER A 591 -16.26 5.92 -32.51
CA SER A 591 -17.51 5.17 -32.67
C SER A 591 -17.71 4.11 -31.57
N SER A 592 -18.94 3.66 -31.35
CA SER A 592 -19.30 2.67 -30.33
C SER A 592 -20.48 1.80 -30.78
N PRO A 593 -20.50 0.48 -30.51
CA PRO A 593 -19.38 -0.34 -29.99
C PRO A 593 -18.30 -0.57 -31.06
N GLN A 594 -17.07 -0.88 -30.64
CA GLN A 594 -16.02 -1.40 -31.52
C GLN A 594 -15.49 -2.75 -31.02
N TYR A 595 -15.17 -3.65 -31.94
CA TYR A 595 -14.74 -5.02 -31.62
C TYR A 595 -13.23 -5.20 -31.71
N PHE A 596 -12.62 -5.67 -30.62
CA PHE A 596 -11.18 -5.91 -30.50
C PHE A 596 -10.93 -7.36 -30.09
N SER A 597 -10.29 -8.15 -30.95
CA SER A 597 -10.05 -9.58 -30.74
C SER A 597 -11.31 -10.37 -30.32
N GLY A 598 -12.46 -10.05 -30.93
CA GLY A 598 -13.76 -10.64 -30.63
C GLY A 598 -14.51 -10.06 -29.42
N SER A 599 -13.88 -9.20 -28.62
CA SER A 599 -14.53 -8.53 -27.48
C SER A 599 -15.15 -7.19 -27.90
N SER A 600 -16.40 -6.93 -27.51
CA SER A 600 -17.00 -5.58 -27.60
C SER A 600 -16.28 -4.64 -26.63
N ILE A 601 -15.97 -3.42 -27.09
CA ILE A 601 -15.60 -2.28 -26.26
C ILE A 601 -16.56 -1.14 -26.57
N GLU A 602 -17.25 -0.69 -25.54
CA GLU A 602 -18.24 0.39 -25.59
C GLU A 602 -17.69 1.65 -24.93
N ASN A 603 -18.13 2.81 -25.40
CA ASN A 603 -18.02 4.07 -24.67
C ASN A 603 -19.04 4.13 -23.52
N ASP A 604 -18.92 5.10 -22.63
CA ASP A 604 -19.94 5.30 -21.59
C ASP A 604 -21.31 5.60 -22.25
N SER A 605 -22.38 5.02 -21.70
CA SER A 605 -23.72 5.00 -22.31
C SER A 605 -23.79 4.53 -23.77
N ASN A 606 -22.76 3.82 -24.27
CA ASN A 606 -22.57 3.45 -25.67
C ASN A 606 -22.57 4.65 -26.66
N GLU A 607 -22.18 5.85 -26.21
CA GLU A 607 -22.17 7.07 -27.04
C GLU A 607 -21.15 6.97 -28.20
N SER A 608 -21.55 7.33 -29.41
CA SER A 608 -20.72 7.26 -30.62
C SER A 608 -20.24 8.66 -31.02
N PHE A 609 -18.94 8.92 -30.94
CA PHE A 609 -18.37 10.25 -31.17
C PHE A 609 -17.84 10.49 -32.59
N GLY A 610 -17.84 9.46 -33.44
CA GLY A 610 -17.17 9.50 -34.74
C GLY A 610 -15.64 9.69 -34.59
N THR A 611 -14.99 10.26 -35.60
CA THR A 611 -13.56 10.56 -35.53
C THR A 611 -13.30 11.76 -34.62
N VAL A 612 -12.49 11.57 -33.57
CA VAL A 612 -12.18 12.59 -32.55
C VAL A 612 -10.69 12.79 -32.38
N ASN A 613 -10.26 14.03 -32.13
CA ASN A 613 -8.88 14.34 -31.74
C ASN A 613 -8.59 13.99 -30.27
N LEU A 614 -7.32 13.94 -29.89
CA LEU A 614 -6.92 13.56 -28.52
C LEU A 614 -7.45 14.50 -27.43
N VAL A 615 -7.75 15.77 -27.74
CA VAL A 615 -8.40 16.69 -26.78
C VAL A 615 -9.83 16.24 -26.50
N THR A 616 -10.67 16.08 -27.53
CA THR A 616 -12.05 15.59 -27.38
C THR A 616 -12.09 14.19 -26.75
N ALA A 617 -11.20 13.29 -27.17
CA ALA A 617 -11.10 11.93 -26.61
C ALA A 617 -10.78 11.94 -25.11
N THR A 618 -9.92 12.86 -24.65
CA THR A 618 -9.60 13.04 -23.22
C THR A 618 -10.77 13.65 -22.46
N GLN A 619 -11.34 14.75 -22.96
CA GLN A 619 -12.45 15.51 -22.39
C GLN A 619 -13.70 14.64 -22.14
N ARG A 620 -14.14 13.94 -23.19
CA ARG A 620 -15.30 13.02 -23.19
C ARG A 620 -14.95 11.63 -22.65
N SER A 621 -13.67 11.35 -22.38
CA SER A 621 -13.22 10.07 -21.82
C SER A 621 -13.53 8.85 -22.71
N VAL A 622 -13.53 9.02 -24.03
CA VAL A 622 -13.87 8.01 -25.05
C VAL A 622 -13.03 6.73 -24.85
N ASN A 623 -13.66 5.55 -24.88
CA ASN A 623 -12.97 4.27 -24.68
C ASN A 623 -12.35 3.77 -25.99
N THR A 624 -13.13 3.69 -27.06
CA THR A 624 -12.70 3.08 -28.33
C THR A 624 -11.53 3.83 -28.97
N ALA A 625 -11.56 5.16 -28.97
CA ALA A 625 -10.44 6.02 -29.38
C ALA A 625 -9.14 5.73 -28.60
N TYR A 626 -9.21 5.44 -27.30
CA TYR A 626 -8.03 5.12 -26.48
C TYR A 626 -7.52 3.69 -26.67
N VAL A 627 -8.39 2.73 -27.01
CA VAL A 627 -7.95 1.39 -27.46
C VAL A 627 -7.23 1.49 -28.81
N ASN A 628 -7.78 2.28 -29.75
CA ASN A 628 -7.13 2.55 -31.03
C ASN A 628 -5.77 3.24 -30.87
N LEU A 629 -5.66 4.22 -29.96
CA LEU A 629 -4.39 4.83 -29.57
C LEU A 629 -3.37 3.80 -29.07
N GLY A 630 -3.77 2.89 -28.18
CA GLY A 630 -2.90 1.84 -27.65
C GLY A 630 -2.46 0.79 -28.69
N ARG A 631 -3.28 0.55 -29.71
CA ARG A 631 -2.92 -0.30 -30.87
C ARG A 631 -1.93 0.38 -31.82
N ASP A 632 -2.05 1.69 -32.00
CA ASP A 632 -1.19 2.51 -32.86
C ASP A 632 0.22 2.66 -32.26
N ILE A 633 0.35 3.17 -31.02
CA ILE A 633 1.67 3.37 -30.38
C ILE A 633 2.24 2.08 -29.78
N GLY A 634 1.38 1.11 -29.46
CA GLY A 634 1.72 -0.14 -28.78
C GLY A 634 1.83 0.00 -27.26
N ASN A 635 1.06 -0.82 -26.53
CA ASN A 635 1.01 -0.84 -25.05
C ASN A 635 2.37 -0.81 -24.33
N LYS A 636 3.45 -1.35 -24.93
CA LYS A 636 4.81 -1.32 -24.36
C LYS A 636 5.26 0.10 -23.99
N LYS A 637 4.97 1.10 -24.84
CA LYS A 637 5.30 2.52 -24.56
C LYS A 637 4.48 3.09 -23.41
N ILE A 638 3.24 2.62 -23.24
CA ILE A 638 2.35 2.99 -22.13
C ILE A 638 2.83 2.37 -20.81
N VAL A 639 3.32 1.11 -20.83
CA VAL A 639 3.97 0.47 -19.67
C VAL A 639 5.23 1.25 -19.28
N GLU A 640 6.10 1.57 -20.23
CA GLU A 640 7.32 2.35 -19.98
C GLU A 640 7.01 3.76 -19.43
N MET A 641 5.95 4.42 -19.90
CA MET A 641 5.50 5.69 -19.33
C MET A 641 4.94 5.53 -17.91
N ALA A 642 4.17 4.48 -17.64
CA ALA A 642 3.66 4.17 -16.30
C ALA A 642 4.80 3.93 -15.30
N GLU A 643 5.84 3.18 -15.70
CA GLU A 643 7.03 2.96 -14.85
C GLU A 643 7.77 4.27 -14.56
N LYS A 644 7.97 5.13 -15.57
CA LYS A 644 8.56 6.46 -15.38
C LYS A 644 7.74 7.39 -14.46
N MET A 645 6.44 7.13 -14.30
CA MET A 645 5.52 7.91 -13.44
C MET A 645 5.28 7.25 -12.06
N GLY A 646 6.11 6.27 -11.66
CA GLY A 646 6.03 5.67 -10.32
C GLY A 646 5.06 4.49 -10.18
N ILE A 647 4.72 3.80 -11.28
CA ILE A 647 3.94 2.56 -11.27
C ILE A 647 4.86 1.37 -11.57
N PRO A 648 5.33 0.61 -10.55
CA PRO A 648 6.13 -0.60 -10.76
C PRO A 648 5.52 -1.59 -11.75
N ALA A 649 6.32 -2.10 -12.69
CA ALA A 649 5.91 -3.18 -13.59
C ALA A 649 5.36 -4.42 -12.86
N SER A 650 5.75 -4.69 -11.62
CA SER A 650 5.22 -5.79 -10.81
C SER A 650 3.71 -5.68 -10.50
N GLN A 651 3.14 -4.47 -10.50
CA GLN A 651 1.67 -4.27 -10.37
C GLN A 651 0.93 -4.44 -11.71
N MET A 652 1.61 -4.27 -12.84
CA MET A 652 1.07 -4.45 -14.19
C MET A 652 1.29 -5.90 -14.64
N LYS A 653 0.28 -6.76 -14.52
CA LYS A 653 0.43 -8.19 -14.85
C LYS A 653 0.68 -8.43 -16.35
N PRO A 654 1.39 -9.48 -16.76
CA PRO A 654 1.72 -9.73 -18.17
C PRO A 654 0.51 -9.72 -19.11
N GLU A 655 -0.61 -10.30 -18.66
CA GLU A 655 -1.87 -10.42 -19.40
C GLU A 655 -2.58 -9.06 -19.53
N GLN A 656 -2.40 -8.18 -18.54
CA GLN A 656 -2.91 -6.81 -18.60
C GLN A 656 -2.10 -5.98 -19.62
N ARG A 657 -0.77 -6.11 -19.66
CA ARG A 657 0.09 -5.35 -20.57
C ARG A 657 -0.19 -5.63 -22.04
N THR A 658 -0.64 -6.83 -22.39
CA THR A 658 -0.97 -7.24 -23.77
C THR A 658 -2.44 -7.04 -24.15
N ALA A 659 -3.32 -6.77 -23.19
CA ALA A 659 -4.74 -6.56 -23.45
C ALA A 659 -5.01 -5.26 -24.23
N ALA A 660 -5.96 -5.30 -25.19
CA ALA A 660 -6.41 -4.12 -25.91
C ALA A 660 -6.98 -3.04 -24.97
N THR A 661 -7.53 -3.44 -23.83
CA THR A 661 -8.09 -2.56 -22.78
C THR A 661 -7.04 -1.95 -21.84
N PHE A 662 -5.74 -2.21 -22.01
CA PHE A 662 -4.69 -1.64 -21.16
C PHE A 662 -4.73 -0.09 -21.06
N PRO A 663 -4.95 0.69 -22.15
CA PRO A 663 -5.07 2.15 -22.07
C PRO A 663 -6.28 2.63 -21.25
N LEU A 664 -7.27 1.76 -21.00
CA LEU A 664 -8.46 2.05 -20.21
C LEU A 664 -8.24 1.85 -18.70
N GLY A 665 -7.02 1.52 -18.26
CA GLY A 665 -6.64 1.50 -16.85
C GLY A 665 -7.11 0.27 -16.07
N ILE A 666 -7.02 -0.92 -16.68
CA ILE A 666 -7.35 -2.20 -16.04
C ILE A 666 -6.42 -2.57 -14.86
N VAL A 667 -5.32 -1.83 -14.67
CA VAL A 667 -4.34 -1.95 -13.57
C VAL A 667 -4.93 -1.40 -12.27
N SER A 668 -4.61 -2.04 -11.13
CA SER A 668 -4.97 -1.55 -9.80
C SER A 668 -3.82 -0.77 -9.15
N LEU A 669 -4.12 0.41 -8.62
CA LEU A 669 -3.16 1.35 -8.03
C LEU A 669 -3.59 1.77 -6.62
N HIS A 670 -2.63 2.16 -5.79
CA HIS A 670 -2.93 2.89 -4.55
C HIS A 670 -3.24 4.37 -4.86
N PRO A 671 -4.13 5.05 -4.10
CA PRO A 671 -4.41 6.47 -4.33
C PRO A 671 -3.19 7.40 -4.23
N VAL A 672 -2.17 7.06 -3.43
CA VAL A 672 -0.89 7.78 -3.42
C VAL A 672 -0.13 7.70 -4.75
N GLN A 673 -0.23 6.57 -5.48
CA GLN A 673 0.41 6.43 -6.80
C GLN A 673 -0.32 7.25 -7.86
N GLN A 674 -1.65 7.27 -7.83
CA GLN A 674 -2.44 8.17 -8.67
C GLN A 674 -2.07 9.64 -8.39
N ALA A 675 -1.98 10.05 -7.12
CA ALA A 675 -1.55 11.41 -6.78
C ALA A 675 -0.12 11.70 -7.30
N GLY A 676 0.81 10.74 -7.26
CA GLY A 676 2.16 10.85 -7.83
C GLY A 676 2.21 10.99 -9.35
N VAL A 677 1.33 10.27 -10.08
CA VAL A 677 1.15 10.43 -11.53
C VAL A 677 0.67 11.85 -11.86
N TYR A 678 -0.33 12.36 -11.13
CA TYR A 678 -0.89 13.69 -11.44
C TYR A 678 0.01 14.83 -10.94
N ALA A 679 0.79 14.61 -9.88
CA ALA A 679 1.93 15.47 -9.51
C ALA A 679 3.00 15.53 -10.61
N THR A 680 3.19 14.45 -11.39
CA THR A 680 4.13 14.43 -12.53
C THR A 680 3.68 15.31 -13.70
N PHE A 681 2.37 15.48 -13.90
CA PHE A 681 1.83 16.44 -14.86
C PHE A 681 1.91 17.88 -14.34
N ALA A 682 1.54 18.10 -13.08
CA ALA A 682 1.64 19.40 -12.41
C ALA A 682 3.08 19.96 -12.39
N SER A 683 4.09 19.08 -12.25
CA SER A 683 5.52 19.43 -12.27
C SER A 683 6.14 19.51 -13.67
N GLU A 684 5.32 19.65 -14.71
CA GLU A 684 5.72 19.70 -16.13
C GLU A 684 6.63 18.53 -16.55
N GLY A 685 6.27 17.32 -16.13
CA GLY A 685 6.86 16.06 -16.56
C GLY A 685 7.97 15.50 -15.67
N VAL A 686 8.19 16.07 -14.47
CA VAL A 686 9.23 15.63 -13.53
C VAL A 686 8.61 14.83 -12.39
N HIS A 687 8.66 13.50 -12.51
CA HIS A 687 8.18 12.59 -11.48
C HIS A 687 9.04 12.71 -10.22
N ARG A 688 8.39 12.62 -9.06
CA ARG A 688 9.03 12.47 -7.74
C ARG A 688 8.23 11.43 -6.98
N GLU A 689 8.90 10.38 -6.54
CA GLU A 689 8.28 9.31 -5.76
C GLU A 689 7.66 9.90 -4.48
N PRO A 690 6.37 9.70 -4.20
CA PRO A 690 5.71 10.26 -3.02
C PRO A 690 6.40 9.87 -1.70
N PHE A 691 6.49 10.77 -0.73
CA PHE A 691 7.03 10.45 0.60
C PHE A 691 6.36 11.22 1.75
N VAL A 692 6.42 10.64 2.95
CA VAL A 692 5.79 11.11 4.17
C VAL A 692 6.75 11.50 5.31
N VAL A 693 8.03 11.10 5.24
CA VAL A 693 9.01 11.39 6.30
C VAL A 693 9.99 12.49 5.87
N LYS A 694 9.91 13.66 6.53
CA LYS A 694 10.71 14.85 6.21
C LYS A 694 12.08 14.81 6.91
N THR A 695 12.10 14.58 8.23
CA THR A 695 13.37 14.43 8.99
C THR A 695 13.24 13.45 10.16
N VAL A 696 14.33 12.77 10.49
CA VAL A 696 14.49 11.98 11.72
C VAL A 696 15.64 12.57 12.53
N THR A 697 15.40 12.85 13.81
CA THR A 697 16.45 13.20 14.78
C THR A 697 16.47 12.16 15.90
N ASP A 698 17.65 11.67 16.28
CA ASP A 698 17.81 10.69 17.36
C ASP A 698 18.22 11.32 18.71
N ASN A 699 18.34 10.50 19.75
CA ASN A 699 18.70 10.92 21.12
C ASN A 699 20.10 11.54 21.27
N GLU A 700 20.95 11.47 20.25
CA GLU A 700 22.24 12.17 20.20
C GLU A 700 22.13 13.46 19.36
N ASP A 701 20.89 13.95 19.13
CA ASP A 701 20.47 15.07 18.27
C ASP A 701 21.03 15.06 16.83
N HIS A 702 21.46 13.89 16.32
CA HIS A 702 21.86 13.76 14.93
C HIS A 702 20.62 13.77 14.03
N LYS A 703 20.53 14.76 13.14
CA LYS A 703 19.38 14.98 12.25
C LYS A 703 19.66 14.50 10.83
N ARG A 704 18.85 13.55 10.34
CA ARG A 704 18.79 13.10 8.94
C ARG A 704 17.57 13.72 8.26
N THR A 705 17.77 14.35 7.10
CA THR A 705 16.71 14.92 6.26
C THR A 705 16.52 14.04 5.02
N PHE A 706 15.29 13.94 4.54
CA PHE A 706 14.94 13.19 3.33
C PHE A 706 14.32 14.12 2.27
N THR A 707 14.68 13.86 1.02
CA THR A 707 14.22 14.58 -0.17
C THR A 707 14.24 13.59 -1.32
N GLU A 708 13.21 13.56 -2.15
CA GLU A 708 13.17 12.69 -3.32
C GLU A 708 13.69 13.41 -4.57
N LYS A 709 14.44 12.67 -5.39
CA LYS A 709 15.04 13.19 -6.62
C LYS A 709 13.98 13.26 -7.71
N GLY A 710 13.90 14.40 -8.40
CA GLY A 710 13.10 14.52 -9.62
C GLY A 710 13.70 13.75 -10.79
N GLU A 711 12.89 12.91 -11.45
CA GLU A 711 13.26 12.19 -12.67
C GLU A 711 12.28 12.55 -13.80
N ARG A 712 12.79 12.88 -14.99
CA ARG A 712 11.94 13.35 -16.09
C ARG A 712 11.26 12.16 -16.79
N ALA A 713 9.94 12.06 -16.64
CA ALA A 713 9.14 11.02 -17.26
C ALA A 713 8.82 11.31 -18.74
N LEU A 714 8.49 12.58 -19.02
CA LEU A 714 8.20 13.12 -20.35
C LEU A 714 8.77 14.52 -20.50
N SER A 715 8.88 15.00 -21.73
CA SER A 715 9.27 16.38 -22.03
C SER A 715 8.28 17.40 -21.47
N GLU A 716 8.80 18.58 -21.14
CA GLU A 716 8.05 19.71 -20.57
C GLU A 716 6.86 20.12 -21.44
N GLN A 717 7.07 20.17 -22.77
CA GLN A 717 6.01 20.50 -23.70
C GLN A 717 4.92 19.42 -23.79
N ASN A 718 5.29 18.13 -23.80
CA ASN A 718 4.31 17.06 -23.80
C ASN A 718 3.51 16.98 -22.48
N ALA A 719 4.11 17.41 -21.36
CA ALA A 719 3.38 17.58 -20.10
C ALA A 719 2.37 18.73 -20.16
N ARG A 720 2.71 19.88 -20.77
CA ARG A 720 1.80 21.00 -21.01
C ARG A 720 0.65 20.61 -21.95
N ASP A 721 0.93 19.86 -23.01
CA ASP A 721 -0.05 19.36 -23.97
C ASP A 721 -1.04 18.38 -23.31
N ALA A 722 -0.55 17.41 -22.54
CA ALA A 722 -1.40 16.51 -21.75
C ALA A 722 -2.22 17.27 -20.70
N THR A 723 -1.63 18.29 -20.06
CA THR A 723 -2.31 19.15 -19.09
C THR A 723 -3.43 19.96 -19.74
N TYR A 724 -3.23 20.52 -20.93
CA TYR A 724 -4.28 21.24 -21.67
C TYR A 724 -5.47 20.33 -22.04
N ALA A 725 -5.22 19.09 -22.43
CA ALA A 725 -6.28 18.11 -22.66
C ALA A 725 -7.06 17.79 -21.36
N MET A 726 -6.36 17.72 -20.23
CA MET A 726 -6.96 17.54 -18.89
C MET A 726 -7.66 18.80 -18.35
N GLN A 727 -7.28 20.02 -18.76
CA GLN A 727 -8.06 21.23 -18.47
C GLN A 727 -9.45 21.14 -19.12
N GLN A 728 -9.58 20.60 -20.34
CA GLN A 728 -10.88 20.50 -21.01
C GLN A 728 -11.84 19.54 -20.30
N VAL A 729 -11.32 18.49 -19.65
CA VAL A 729 -12.12 17.58 -18.80
C VAL A 729 -12.83 18.34 -17.68
N VAL A 730 -12.15 19.32 -17.06
CA VAL A 730 -12.68 20.10 -15.94
C VAL A 730 -13.47 21.32 -16.42
N ARG A 731 -13.06 21.98 -17.51
CA ARG A 731 -13.77 23.14 -18.07
C ARG A 731 -15.12 22.80 -18.72
N GLY A 732 -15.24 21.63 -19.36
CA GLY A 732 -16.47 21.26 -20.08
C GLY A 732 -16.53 19.78 -20.48
N GLY A 733 -15.98 18.89 -19.66
CA GLY A 733 -15.98 17.44 -19.89
C GLY A 733 -16.48 16.66 -18.67
N THR A 734 -15.99 15.44 -18.52
CA THR A 734 -16.45 14.52 -17.45
C THR A 734 -16.10 14.94 -16.02
N GLY A 735 -15.35 16.04 -15.80
CA GLY A 735 -14.83 16.46 -14.49
C GLY A 735 -15.25 17.86 -14.02
N THR A 736 -16.34 18.43 -14.55
CA THR A 736 -16.81 19.80 -14.20
C THR A 736 -17.08 20.02 -12.71
N GLY A 737 -17.43 18.97 -11.96
CA GLY A 737 -17.60 19.03 -10.50
C GLY A 737 -16.34 19.44 -9.71
N ALA A 738 -15.17 19.53 -10.36
CA ALA A 738 -13.90 19.94 -9.76
C ALA A 738 -13.50 21.41 -10.04
N GLN A 739 -14.34 22.23 -10.69
CA GLN A 739 -14.03 23.65 -10.91
C GLN A 739 -13.93 24.43 -9.58
N LEU A 740 -12.80 25.11 -9.34
CA LEU A 740 -12.60 25.90 -8.12
C LEU A 740 -13.37 27.23 -8.16
N PRO A 741 -13.88 27.73 -7.01
CA PRO A 741 -14.77 28.89 -6.97
C PRO A 741 -14.10 30.22 -7.30
N ASP A 742 -12.77 30.29 -7.26
CA ASP A 742 -11.97 31.46 -7.64
C ASP A 742 -11.62 31.48 -9.15
N GLY A 743 -12.06 30.46 -9.91
CA GLY A 743 -11.83 30.38 -11.35
C GLY A 743 -10.39 30.08 -11.76
N ARG A 744 -9.49 29.68 -10.84
CA ARG A 744 -8.10 29.36 -11.17
C ARG A 744 -7.99 28.16 -12.12
N ASP A 745 -6.85 28.05 -12.79
CA ASP A 745 -6.61 26.92 -13.70
C ASP A 745 -6.53 25.58 -12.95
N VAL A 746 -7.40 24.65 -13.37
CA VAL A 746 -7.45 23.27 -12.87
C VAL A 746 -7.38 22.31 -14.05
N ALA A 747 -6.57 21.26 -13.90
CA ALA A 747 -6.52 20.13 -14.82
C ALA A 747 -6.81 18.83 -14.05
N GLY A 748 -7.45 17.85 -14.69
CA GLY A 748 -7.67 16.56 -14.06
C GLY A 748 -8.37 15.54 -14.95
N LYS A 749 -8.62 14.37 -14.39
CA LYS A 749 -9.33 13.28 -15.06
C LYS A 749 -10.10 12.40 -14.09
N THR A 750 -11.33 12.09 -14.49
CA THR A 750 -12.19 11.08 -13.87
C THR A 750 -11.72 9.65 -14.15
N GLY A 751 -11.71 8.82 -13.12
CA GLY A 751 -11.69 7.37 -13.24
C GLY A 751 -13.05 6.79 -12.89
N THR A 752 -13.50 5.82 -13.66
CA THR A 752 -14.66 4.98 -13.37
C THR A 752 -14.38 3.64 -14.04
N THR A 753 -14.70 2.55 -13.34
CA THR A 753 -14.49 1.16 -13.77
C THR A 753 -15.82 0.50 -14.08
N ASP A 754 -15.82 -0.63 -14.79
CA ASP A 754 -17.02 -1.42 -15.12
C ASP A 754 -18.00 -1.55 -13.94
N LYS A 755 -19.26 -1.16 -14.17
CA LYS A 755 -20.34 -1.16 -13.18
C LYS A 755 -20.04 -0.36 -11.91
N GLY A 756 -19.20 0.68 -12.00
CA GLY A 756 -18.93 1.59 -10.89
C GLY A 756 -18.28 0.94 -9.66
N ARG A 757 -17.48 -0.12 -9.81
CA ARG A 757 -16.78 -0.79 -8.68
C ARG A 757 -15.76 0.12 -7.97
N ALA A 758 -15.11 1.00 -8.72
CA ALA A 758 -14.24 2.05 -8.23
C ALA A 758 -14.44 3.33 -9.04
N ILE A 759 -14.40 4.47 -8.36
CA ILE A 759 -14.55 5.81 -8.92
C ILE A 759 -13.45 6.72 -8.37
N TRP A 760 -13.01 7.64 -9.23
CA TRP A 760 -11.85 8.49 -8.96
C TRP A 760 -12.08 9.89 -9.51
N PHE A 761 -11.59 10.89 -8.78
CA PHE A 761 -11.17 12.15 -9.40
C PHE A 761 -9.71 12.40 -9.06
N ASN A 762 -8.89 12.58 -10.09
CA ASN A 762 -7.47 12.91 -9.96
C ASN A 762 -7.28 14.27 -10.62
N GLY A 763 -6.85 15.28 -9.88
CA GLY A 763 -6.76 16.64 -10.39
C GLY A 763 -5.73 17.49 -9.66
N PHE A 764 -5.29 18.55 -10.32
CA PHE A 764 -4.17 19.36 -9.89
C PHE A 764 -4.31 20.82 -10.34
N ILE A 765 -3.61 21.66 -9.59
CA ILE A 765 -3.18 23.03 -9.93
C ILE A 765 -1.63 23.00 -10.01
N PRO A 766 -0.93 24.02 -10.51
CA PRO A 766 0.53 24.00 -10.60
C PRO A 766 1.23 23.68 -9.26
N GLN A 767 0.72 24.20 -8.15
CA GLN A 767 1.34 24.05 -6.83
C GLN A 767 0.90 22.80 -6.04
N MET A 768 -0.11 22.04 -6.48
CA MET A 768 -0.68 20.92 -5.71
C MET A 768 -1.46 19.93 -6.57
N ALA A 769 -1.17 18.63 -6.41
CA ALA A 769 -1.92 17.54 -7.04
C ALA A 769 -2.62 16.68 -5.98
N THR A 770 -3.89 16.35 -6.22
CA THR A 770 -4.74 15.61 -5.28
C THR A 770 -5.57 14.55 -6.00
N SER A 771 -5.56 13.32 -5.46
CA SER A 771 -6.41 12.21 -5.89
C SER A 771 -7.42 11.86 -4.81
N VAL A 772 -8.68 11.66 -5.22
CA VAL A 772 -9.76 11.13 -4.39
C VAL A 772 -10.29 9.86 -5.04
N ALA A 773 -10.42 8.80 -4.25
CA ALA A 773 -10.79 7.46 -4.67
C ALA A 773 -11.91 6.92 -3.77
N MET A 774 -12.92 6.29 -4.37
CA MET A 774 -13.93 5.52 -3.66
C MET A 774 -14.11 4.17 -4.32
N PHE A 775 -14.19 3.10 -3.54
CA PHE A 775 -14.26 1.72 -4.02
C PHE A 775 -14.79 0.80 -2.93
N ARG A 776 -14.98 -0.49 -3.21
CA ARG A 776 -15.43 -1.48 -2.21
C ARG A 776 -14.38 -2.52 -1.88
N SER A 777 -14.22 -2.81 -0.60
CA SER A 777 -13.32 -3.87 -0.10
C SER A 777 -13.78 -5.30 -0.46
N ASP A 778 -14.95 -5.46 -1.09
CA ASP A 778 -15.45 -6.73 -1.64
C ASP A 778 -15.64 -6.72 -3.18
N GLY A 779 -15.09 -5.72 -3.88
CA GLY A 779 -15.05 -5.67 -5.36
C GLY A 779 -16.41 -5.56 -6.08
N LYS A 780 -17.51 -5.41 -5.33
CA LYS A 780 -18.85 -5.20 -5.87
C LYS A 780 -19.02 -3.76 -6.40
N PRO A 781 -20.03 -3.50 -7.25
CA PRO A 781 -20.46 -2.14 -7.61
C PRO A 781 -20.66 -1.22 -6.40
N LEU A 782 -20.31 0.06 -6.55
CA LEU A 782 -20.72 1.10 -5.60
C LEU A 782 -22.22 1.36 -5.72
N ASN A 783 -22.86 1.49 -4.56
CA ASN A 783 -24.16 2.11 -4.41
C ASN A 783 -24.01 3.16 -3.31
N ILE A 784 -24.22 4.42 -3.65
CA ILE A 784 -23.99 5.58 -2.77
C ILE A 784 -25.32 6.32 -2.67
N PRO A 785 -25.92 6.48 -1.47
CA PRO A 785 -27.22 7.15 -1.33
C PRO A 785 -27.19 8.55 -1.93
N GLY A 786 -28.08 8.83 -2.89
CA GLY A 786 -28.18 10.12 -3.58
C GLY A 786 -27.16 10.37 -4.71
N TYR A 787 -26.26 9.42 -5.02
CA TYR A 787 -25.20 9.62 -6.01
C TYR A 787 -25.06 8.46 -7.00
N GLY A 788 -24.73 8.79 -8.24
CA GLY A 788 -24.27 7.82 -9.24
C GLY A 788 -22.82 7.40 -9.00
N ALA A 789 -22.46 6.19 -9.43
CA ALA A 789 -21.10 5.67 -9.33
C ALA A 789 -20.17 6.24 -10.43
N TYR A 790 -19.97 7.56 -10.42
CA TYR A 790 -19.14 8.30 -11.38
C TYR A 790 -18.09 9.19 -10.70
N GLY A 791 -16.87 9.19 -11.26
CA GLY A 791 -15.76 9.99 -10.74
C GLY A 791 -16.00 11.51 -10.72
N GLY A 792 -16.83 12.02 -11.64
CA GLY A 792 -17.17 13.45 -11.76
C GLY A 792 -18.18 13.95 -10.72
N GLN A 793 -18.74 13.06 -9.89
CA GLN A 793 -19.67 13.41 -8.82
C GLN A 793 -18.93 13.50 -7.47
N LEU A 794 -19.24 12.62 -6.50
CA LEU A 794 -18.74 12.72 -5.13
C LEU A 794 -17.19 12.81 -4.99
N PRO A 795 -16.36 12.07 -5.75
CA PRO A 795 -14.91 12.24 -5.68
C PRO A 795 -14.44 13.64 -6.13
N ALA A 796 -15.06 14.21 -7.16
CA ALA A 796 -14.77 15.56 -7.64
C ALA A 796 -15.29 16.64 -6.67
N GLN A 797 -16.44 16.41 -6.01
CA GLN A 797 -16.94 17.30 -4.95
C GLN A 797 -16.02 17.33 -3.74
N ILE A 798 -15.56 16.17 -3.24
CA ILE A 798 -14.57 16.07 -2.16
C ILE A 798 -13.27 16.79 -2.55
N TRP A 799 -12.80 16.58 -3.80
CA TRP A 799 -11.62 17.27 -4.33
C TRP A 799 -11.81 18.79 -4.33
N ARG A 800 -12.95 19.28 -4.84
CA ARG A 800 -13.27 20.73 -4.92
C ARG A 800 -13.30 21.37 -3.54
N THR A 801 -13.99 20.76 -2.58
CA THR A 801 -14.09 21.25 -1.19
C THR A 801 -12.71 21.31 -0.55
N TYR A 802 -11.94 20.22 -0.61
CA TYR A 802 -10.60 20.18 -0.03
C TYR A 802 -9.65 21.18 -0.70
N MET A 803 -9.62 21.25 -2.03
CA MET A 803 -8.70 22.13 -2.75
C MET A 803 -9.04 23.61 -2.54
N SER A 804 -10.32 23.96 -2.38
CA SER A 804 -10.76 25.30 -1.99
C SER A 804 -10.25 25.68 -0.59
N ASP A 805 -10.34 24.78 0.39
CA ASP A 805 -9.70 24.95 1.69
C ASP A 805 -8.17 25.05 1.55
N ALA A 806 -7.56 24.19 0.73
CA ALA A 806 -6.11 24.01 0.64
C ALA A 806 -5.39 25.24 0.05
N VAL A 807 -5.90 25.84 -1.03
CA VAL A 807 -5.28 27.05 -1.62
C VAL A 807 -5.28 28.21 -0.62
N ASN A 808 -6.37 28.36 0.14
CA ASN A 808 -6.51 29.39 1.18
C ASN A 808 -5.63 29.09 2.40
N ILE A 809 -5.51 27.81 2.81
CA ILE A 809 -4.64 27.38 3.90
C ILE A 809 -3.17 27.64 3.60
N LYS A 810 -2.75 27.48 2.34
CA LYS A 810 -1.36 27.67 1.90
C LYS A 810 -1.03 29.08 1.41
N GLY A 811 -2.02 29.94 1.18
CA GLY A 811 -1.83 31.26 0.58
C GLY A 811 -1.37 31.17 -0.88
N PHE A 812 -1.93 30.23 -1.64
CA PHE A 812 -1.57 30.03 -3.04
C PHE A 812 -2.35 30.98 -3.94
N GLU A 813 -1.66 31.98 -4.48
CA GLU A 813 -2.16 32.79 -5.60
C GLU A 813 -2.54 31.90 -6.81
N PRO A 814 -3.48 32.33 -7.67
CA PRO A 814 -3.78 31.63 -8.92
C PRO A 814 -2.58 31.62 -9.88
N GLU A 815 -2.02 30.44 -10.13
CA GLU A 815 -1.03 30.20 -11.19
C GLU A 815 -1.69 29.50 -12.38
N SER A 816 -1.33 29.91 -13.61
CA SER A 816 -1.71 29.21 -14.84
C SER A 816 -0.64 28.21 -15.26
N PHE A 817 -1.07 27.12 -15.90
CA PHE A 817 -0.16 26.15 -16.53
C PHE A 817 0.59 26.76 -17.73
N GLY A 818 1.78 26.24 -18.02
CA GLY A 818 2.50 26.59 -19.25
C GLY A 818 1.71 26.22 -20.51
N SER A 819 1.89 26.99 -21.59
CA SER A 819 1.06 26.83 -22.79
C SER A 819 1.35 25.54 -23.58
N PRO A 820 0.33 24.88 -24.13
CA PRO A 820 0.49 23.73 -25.02
C PRO A 820 1.05 24.15 -26.39
N SER A 821 1.62 23.19 -27.13
CA SER A 821 2.17 23.35 -28.47
C SER A 821 1.13 23.85 -29.48
N SER A 822 -0.12 23.47 -29.24
CA SER A 822 -1.28 23.79 -30.06
C SER A 822 -2.53 23.79 -29.19
N ARG A 823 -3.49 24.63 -29.54
CA ARG A 823 -4.84 24.65 -28.95
C ARG A 823 -5.85 24.27 -30.04
N PRO A 824 -5.88 23.01 -30.47
CA PRO A 824 -6.83 22.60 -31.50
C PRO A 824 -8.25 22.78 -30.98
N GLY A 825 -9.17 23.14 -31.89
CA GLY A 825 -10.60 23.09 -31.60
C GLY A 825 -11.03 21.66 -31.27
N GLY A 826 -12.20 21.52 -30.63
CA GLY A 826 -12.80 20.21 -30.46
C GLY A 826 -13.05 19.58 -31.84
N GLY A 827 -12.36 18.47 -32.15
CA GLY A 827 -12.41 17.83 -33.47
C GLY A 827 -13.73 17.12 -33.80
N TRP A 828 -14.80 17.46 -33.07
CA TRP A 828 -16.14 16.93 -33.25
C TRP A 828 -16.90 17.87 -34.18
N THR A 829 -16.79 17.64 -35.49
CA THR A 829 -17.95 17.88 -36.36
C THR A 829 -19.04 16.93 -35.88
N GLY A 830 -20.23 17.46 -35.58
CA GLY A 830 -21.36 16.62 -35.18
C GLY A 830 -21.76 15.62 -36.28
N PRO A 831 -22.73 14.72 -36.00
CA PRO A 831 -23.44 14.05 -37.09
C PRO A 831 -23.93 15.13 -38.07
N PRO A 832 -23.79 14.92 -39.40
CA PRO A 832 -24.10 15.96 -40.39
C PRO A 832 -25.55 16.41 -40.26
N ASP A 833 -25.78 17.73 -40.32
CA ASP A 833 -27.11 18.36 -40.20
C ASP A 833 -28.05 17.86 -41.31
N GLY A 834 -28.77 16.78 -41.01
CA GLY A 834 -29.67 16.07 -41.92
C GLY A 834 -30.84 15.37 -41.23
N LEU A 835 -30.89 15.38 -39.89
CA LEU A 835 -32.03 14.96 -39.08
C LEU A 835 -32.14 15.90 -37.87
N ASN A 836 -32.98 16.93 -37.96
CA ASN A 836 -33.33 17.77 -36.82
C ASN A 836 -34.12 16.96 -35.78
N PRO A 837 -33.67 16.87 -34.52
CA PRO A 837 -34.59 16.80 -33.40
C PRO A 837 -35.25 18.19 -33.27
N SER A 838 -36.59 18.27 -33.27
CA SER A 838 -37.25 19.55 -33.01
C SER A 838 -36.89 20.05 -31.60
N THR A 839 -36.75 21.36 -31.46
CA THR A 839 -36.48 22.02 -30.16
C THR A 839 -37.73 22.66 -29.56
N GLU A 840 -38.91 22.20 -29.98
CA GLU A 840 -40.15 22.44 -29.25
C GLU A 840 -40.23 21.58 -27.96
N PRO A 841 -40.74 22.14 -26.85
CA PRO A 841 -41.03 21.35 -25.66
C PRO A 841 -42.17 20.36 -25.92
N PRO A 842 -42.27 19.26 -25.16
CA PRO A 842 -43.33 18.26 -25.34
C PRO A 842 -44.70 18.86 -24.99
N ASP A 843 -45.55 19.03 -26.00
CA ASP A 843 -46.95 19.42 -25.80
C ASP A 843 -47.73 18.31 -25.09
N THR A 844 -48.46 18.67 -24.04
CA THR A 844 -49.22 17.74 -23.20
C THR A 844 -50.57 17.48 -23.84
N GLY A 845 -50.61 16.47 -24.72
CA GLY A 845 -51.70 16.27 -25.69
C GLY A 845 -53.12 16.23 -25.12
N GLY A 846 -54.01 16.99 -25.75
CA GLY A 846 -55.42 16.68 -25.86
C GLY A 846 -55.69 15.61 -26.94
N PRO A 847 -56.92 15.09 -27.06
CA PRO A 847 -57.22 13.97 -27.96
C PRO A 847 -57.11 14.34 -29.45
N SER A 848 -56.50 13.47 -30.26
CA SER A 848 -56.50 13.59 -31.73
C SER A 848 -57.89 13.33 -32.32
N GLU A 849 -58.35 14.22 -33.19
CA GLU A 849 -59.38 13.88 -34.20
C GLU A 849 -58.77 13.12 -35.40
N PRO A 850 -59.59 12.46 -36.23
CA PRO A 850 -59.13 11.62 -37.34
C PRO A 850 -58.52 12.41 -38.53
N PRO A 851 -57.76 11.76 -39.43
CA PRO A 851 -57.21 12.41 -40.63
C PRO A 851 -58.31 12.86 -41.61
N PRO A 852 -58.01 13.86 -42.48
CA PRO A 852 -59.01 14.47 -43.36
C PRO A 852 -59.50 13.50 -44.46
N PRO A 853 -60.79 13.58 -44.86
CA PRO A 853 -61.34 12.80 -45.96
C PRO A 853 -60.93 13.37 -47.33
N THR A 854 -60.84 12.47 -48.33
CA THR A 854 -60.72 12.84 -49.75
C THR A 854 -62.11 13.12 -50.33
N ASP A 855 -62.27 14.24 -51.03
CA ASP A 855 -63.39 14.67 -51.91
C ASP A 855 -64.74 13.90 -51.81
N GLU A 856 -65.74 14.52 -51.15
CA GLU A 856 -67.17 14.17 -51.30
C GLU A 856 -67.89 15.13 -52.27
N PRO A 857 -68.98 14.69 -52.94
CA PRO A 857 -69.85 15.55 -53.75
C PRO A 857 -70.87 16.37 -52.91
N ASP A 858 -71.47 17.38 -53.52
CA ASP A 858 -72.16 18.53 -52.89
C ASP A 858 -73.28 18.29 -51.85
N LEU A 859 -73.13 18.94 -50.67
CA LEU A 859 -74.01 19.93 -49.98
C LEU A 859 -75.51 19.60 -49.72
N PRO A 860 -76.14 19.98 -48.55
CA PRO A 860 -76.26 21.40 -48.16
C PRO A 860 -76.52 21.85 -46.67
N THR A 861 -75.91 22.98 -46.28
CA THR A 861 -76.37 24.08 -45.37
C THR A 861 -76.65 23.92 -43.85
N PRO A 862 -76.47 24.98 -43.01
CA PRO A 862 -76.49 24.95 -41.53
C PRO A 862 -77.67 25.71 -40.84
N PRO A 863 -77.78 25.64 -39.49
CA PRO A 863 -77.56 26.83 -38.61
C PRO A 863 -76.94 26.49 -37.22
N THR A 864 -76.75 27.35 -36.19
CA THR A 864 -76.13 28.71 -35.97
C THR A 864 -76.02 28.95 -34.43
N ASP A 865 -75.27 29.96 -33.96
CA ASP A 865 -75.36 30.69 -32.65
C ASP A 865 -74.42 30.36 -31.43
N LEU A 866 -74.29 31.36 -30.53
CA LEU A 866 -73.26 31.63 -29.47
C LEU A 866 -73.94 31.76 -28.05
N PRO A 867 -73.37 32.34 -26.93
CA PRO A 867 -71.99 32.75 -26.54
C PRO A 867 -71.47 32.40 -25.09
N THR A 868 -70.13 32.50 -24.89
CA THR A 868 -69.30 33.08 -23.78
C THR A 868 -69.69 33.04 -22.27
N ILE A 869 -68.73 32.72 -21.35
CA ILE A 869 -68.27 33.50 -20.14
C ILE A 869 -67.21 32.74 -19.26
N LEU A 870 -66.42 33.49 -18.47
CA LEU A 870 -65.28 33.09 -17.60
C LEU A 870 -65.66 32.78 -16.11
N PRO A 871 -64.79 32.07 -15.37
CA PRO A 871 -64.63 32.23 -13.91
C PRO A 871 -63.17 32.57 -13.44
N PRO A 872 -62.97 33.22 -12.27
CA PRO A 872 -61.65 33.56 -11.71
C PRO A 872 -61.26 32.82 -10.40
N ASP A 873 -60.08 33.19 -9.88
CA ASP A 873 -59.32 32.67 -8.72
C ASP A 873 -59.91 33.01 -7.31
N PRO A 874 -59.67 32.19 -6.26
CA PRO A 874 -59.81 32.59 -4.85
C PRO A 874 -58.47 33.14 -4.29
N GLY A 875 -58.41 33.93 -3.22
CA GLY A 875 -59.43 34.48 -2.33
C GLY A 875 -58.77 34.88 -1.00
N GLY A 876 -59.18 36.00 -0.36
CA GLY A 876 -58.42 36.51 0.80
C GLY A 876 -59.12 37.51 1.73
N GLY A 877 -59.66 36.98 2.84
CA GLY A 877 -59.54 37.58 4.19
C GLY A 877 -60.53 38.65 4.67
N GLY A 878 -61.33 38.27 5.69
CA GLY A 878 -61.57 39.12 6.88
C GLY A 878 -63.01 39.60 7.16
N GLY A 879 -63.46 39.44 8.42
CA GLY A 879 -64.55 40.23 9.01
C GLY A 879 -65.71 39.42 9.61
N ASP A 880 -65.80 39.40 10.93
CA ASP A 880 -66.81 38.75 11.79
C ASP A 880 -68.29 39.06 11.49
N ASP A 881 -69.20 38.14 11.86
CA ASP A 881 -70.15 38.36 12.97
C ASP A 881 -71.07 37.14 13.26
N GLY A 882 -71.24 36.82 14.56
CA GLY A 882 -72.53 36.34 15.13
C GLY A 882 -72.86 34.83 15.26
N GLY A 883 -72.86 34.33 16.51
CA GLY A 883 -73.95 33.47 17.06
C GLY A 883 -73.85 31.94 16.93
N GLY A 884 -73.64 31.23 18.05
CA GLY A 884 -73.55 29.75 18.10
C GLY A 884 -74.88 29.00 18.32
N GLY A 885 -74.81 27.66 18.33
CA GLY A 885 -75.92 26.75 18.65
C GLY A 885 -75.57 25.25 18.50
N ASP A 886 -75.48 24.58 19.66
CA ASP A 886 -75.78 23.17 20.01
C ASP A 886 -75.16 21.93 19.30
N ASP A 887 -74.61 21.06 20.18
CA ASP A 887 -74.76 19.60 20.30
C ASP A 887 -74.14 18.54 19.34
N GLY A 888 -73.24 17.73 19.93
CA GLY A 888 -73.05 16.28 19.68
C GLY A 888 -72.09 15.85 18.55
N GLY A 889 -71.30 14.77 18.64
CA GLY A 889 -71.02 13.86 19.78
C GLY A 889 -71.14 12.36 19.43
N GLY A 890 -70.04 11.60 19.54
CA GLY A 890 -70.09 10.12 19.65
C GLY A 890 -69.45 9.28 18.52
N ASP A 891 -68.45 8.51 18.95
CA ASP A 891 -67.81 7.30 18.40
C ASP A 891 -68.54 6.39 17.37
N GLY A 892 -67.73 5.64 16.60
CA GLY A 892 -67.72 4.17 16.81
C GLY A 892 -67.85 3.19 15.63
N GLY A 893 -66.74 2.51 15.29
CA GLY A 893 -66.68 1.04 15.33
C GLY A 893 -66.93 0.16 14.08
N GLY A 894 -65.89 -0.59 13.67
CA GLY A 894 -65.98 -1.90 12.99
C GLY A 894 -66.18 -1.90 11.45
N GLY A 895 -65.82 -2.98 10.73
CA GLY A 895 -65.06 -4.17 11.13
C GLY A 895 -65.21 -5.38 10.18
N GLY A 896 -64.09 -5.96 9.73
CA GLY A 896 -64.03 -7.20 8.92
C GLY A 896 -64.15 -7.02 7.39
N GLY A 897 -63.73 -7.97 6.55
CA GLY A 897 -62.98 -9.20 6.86
C GLY A 897 -62.89 -10.20 5.68
N GLY A 898 -61.73 -10.85 5.51
CA GLY A 898 -61.46 -11.88 4.49
C GLY A 898 -60.97 -11.35 3.13
N GLY A 899 -60.15 -12.06 2.34
CA GLY A 899 -59.45 -13.33 2.59
C GLY A 899 -59.61 -14.35 1.46
N GLY A 900 -58.53 -14.67 0.71
CA GLY A 900 -58.56 -15.74 -0.29
C GLY A 900 -57.50 -15.64 -1.41
N ARG A 901 -56.53 -16.57 -1.39
CA ARG A 901 -55.74 -17.04 -2.57
C ARG A 901 -56.59 -18.11 -3.31
N PRO A 902 -56.26 -18.62 -4.52
CA PRO A 902 -54.92 -18.77 -5.12
C PRO A 902 -54.86 -18.56 -6.67
N GLY A 903 -53.77 -19.04 -7.33
CA GLY A 903 -53.82 -19.46 -8.74
C GLY A 903 -52.65 -19.00 -9.61
N THR A 904 -51.70 -19.90 -9.87
CA THR A 904 -50.64 -19.74 -10.89
C THR A 904 -51.12 -20.16 -12.28
N SER A 905 -50.77 -19.41 -13.33
CA SER A 905 -50.14 -19.91 -14.58
C SER A 905 -50.15 -18.84 -15.67
N GLY A 906 -49.04 -18.69 -16.42
CA GLY A 906 -48.86 -17.71 -17.50
C GLY A 906 -47.40 -17.43 -17.74
#